data_AF-A0A7X9WZX0-F1
#
_entry.id   AF-A0A7X9WZX0-F1
#
_cell.length_a   1.000
_cell.length_b   1.000
_cell.length_c   1.000
_cell.angle_alpha   90.00
_cell.angle_beta   90.00
_cell.angle_gamma   90.00
#
_symmetry.space_group_name_H-M   'P 1'
#
loop_
_entity.id
_entity.type
_entity.pdbx_description
1 polymer ?
#
loop_
_entity_poly.entity_id
_entity_poly.type
_entity_poly.pdbx_seq_one_letter_code
_entity_poly.pdbx_strand_id
1 'polypeptide(L)'
;MMRVSVVANCQGEGIAAALRALNPGFQTTFIITTDIYNGSVAIEDIFAGSDYVLAQRNIISAAPDGQQHKLKLFPNIAFDGYHPDITFIRGRKKGDTKVVSVDSDMVIYHSAIAFFCYFYGLSVEDTLGHYNNYVMSRLGYTEKWADARAALLAEGEAVGMPISAEFHRWVGQGCFMYSNNHPHLRVLVDVAKRIMAQMDIPVVNHNVTDYLPDALRAMPIWPIYPPIAEPLGLSGDYTFKRHEPHGLLNLREFVERSYATYDQYEKDSLQSLMLSPGDIGALLYGNESKAVISGNPYKNLDARQFWKNSVASIEMGELDPVISTTFIIEKSDKVATAGSCFAQHIARTLSKSGFNYFIPESAPAELDVEQAHLKNYGVFSARYGNIYTVRQLVQLIQRAYGKFIPDEKYWIRKDGALVDPFRPQIEPEGFKDFGSLAASQEELFSAVRSMLENMDVFVFTLGLTEGWRSKIDGAVFPLAPGVAGGSPDFDRYEFVNFTAEEVTTDLFKAVDLIRGINPSCRVIFTVSPVPLIATYENKHALVSTTYSKSVLRVAAENVSNILDGIDYFGSYEIITGSYNRGSYFEDDLRSVTDNGVSHVMRIFMNNYTGLKNQDKVDNTKASPAVTATRSTTLFDIVCDEEAIANF
;
A
#
# COMPACT_ATOMS: atom_id res chain seq x y z
N MET A 1 54.49 -17.14 11.83
CA MET A 1 53.14 -16.60 11.61
C MET A 1 53.07 -16.10 10.18
N MET A 2 51.95 -16.33 9.50
CA MET A 2 51.71 -15.83 8.14
C MET A 2 51.29 -14.36 8.21
N ARG A 3 52.02 -13.48 7.51
CA ARG A 3 51.76 -12.03 7.51
C ARG A 3 50.70 -11.71 6.46
N VAL A 4 49.58 -11.17 6.90
CA VAL A 4 48.42 -10.89 6.05
C VAL A 4 47.99 -9.45 6.21
N SER A 5 47.98 -8.69 5.13
CA SER A 5 47.39 -7.35 5.13
C SER A 5 45.96 -7.40 4.64
N VAL A 6 45.03 -6.80 5.39
CA VAL A 6 43.62 -6.66 5.02
C VAL A 6 43.39 -5.22 4.60
N VAL A 7 43.14 -5.01 3.30
CA VAL A 7 42.94 -3.70 2.70
C VAL A 7 41.49 -3.54 2.27
N ALA A 8 40.70 -2.81 3.05
CA ALA A 8 39.26 -2.69 2.81
C ALA A 8 38.69 -1.42 3.44
N ASN A 9 37.39 -1.20 3.27
CA ASN A 9 36.64 -0.23 4.08
C ASN A 9 36.60 -0.65 5.57
N CYS A 10 35.70 -0.04 6.36
CA CYS A 10 35.50 -0.35 7.78
C CYS A 10 35.29 -1.85 8.11
N GLN A 11 34.88 -2.67 7.15
CA GLN A 11 34.71 -4.11 7.32
C GLN A 11 36.05 -4.84 7.58
N GLY A 12 37.16 -4.26 7.11
CA GLY A 12 38.47 -4.90 7.15
C GLY A 12 38.99 -5.18 8.55
N GLU A 13 38.67 -4.34 9.54
CA GLU A 13 39.06 -4.59 10.94
C GLU A 13 38.41 -5.87 11.47
N GLY A 14 37.11 -6.06 11.23
CA GLY A 14 36.38 -7.26 11.63
C GLY A 14 36.89 -8.51 10.91
N ILE A 15 37.25 -8.41 9.62
CA ILE A 15 37.89 -9.51 8.87
C ILE A 15 39.26 -9.85 9.46
N ALA A 16 40.11 -8.85 9.70
CA ALA A 16 41.45 -9.05 10.27
C ALA A 16 41.39 -9.69 11.66
N ALA A 17 40.42 -9.28 12.48
CA ALA A 17 40.18 -9.84 13.80
C ALA A 17 39.64 -11.28 13.72
N ALA A 18 38.67 -11.54 12.83
CA ALA A 18 38.12 -12.86 12.60
C ALA A 18 39.18 -13.86 12.15
N LEU A 19 40.08 -13.47 11.22
CA LEU A 19 41.17 -14.34 10.76
C LEU A 19 42.10 -14.76 11.91
N ARG A 20 42.56 -13.81 12.74
CA ARG A 20 43.39 -14.11 13.92
C ARG A 20 42.68 -15.04 14.90
N ALA A 21 41.38 -14.82 15.12
CA ALA A 21 40.58 -15.62 16.02
C ALA A 21 40.35 -17.04 15.48
N LEU A 22 40.07 -17.19 14.17
CA LEU A 22 39.83 -18.48 13.51
C LEU A 22 41.10 -19.32 13.39
N ASN A 23 42.28 -18.68 13.24
CA ASN A 23 43.57 -19.35 13.21
C ASN A 23 44.69 -18.45 13.79
N PRO A 24 45.23 -18.77 14.98
CA PRO A 24 46.31 -18.01 15.63
C PRO A 24 47.63 -17.94 14.84
N GLY A 25 47.76 -18.70 13.75
CA GLY A 25 48.91 -18.65 12.85
C GLY A 25 48.98 -17.38 12.00
N PHE A 26 47.90 -16.58 11.94
CA PHE A 26 47.88 -15.32 11.22
C PHE A 26 48.41 -14.15 12.06
N GLN A 27 49.25 -13.33 11.44
CA GLN A 27 49.57 -11.99 11.88
C GLN A 27 48.93 -11.01 10.90
N THR A 28 47.82 -10.39 11.30
CA THR A 28 47.04 -9.52 10.42
C THR A 28 47.25 -8.03 10.70
N THR A 29 47.36 -7.24 9.64
CA THR A 29 47.37 -5.77 9.68
C THR A 29 46.16 -5.26 8.90
N PHE A 30 45.33 -4.41 9.50
CA PHE A 30 44.24 -3.76 8.78
C PHE A 30 44.72 -2.40 8.25
N ILE A 31 44.43 -2.13 6.98
CA ILE A 31 44.65 -0.84 6.32
C ILE A 31 43.32 -0.40 5.71
N ILE A 32 42.83 0.78 6.10
CA ILE A 32 41.62 1.33 5.50
C ILE A 32 41.93 1.86 4.10
N THR A 33 41.06 1.58 3.12
CA THR A 33 41.35 1.92 1.72
C THR A 33 41.60 3.41 1.47
N THR A 34 40.98 4.29 2.27
CA THR A 34 41.15 5.74 2.15
C THR A 34 42.59 6.18 2.38
N ASP A 35 43.37 5.47 3.20
CA ASP A 35 44.77 5.80 3.50
C ASP A 35 45.69 5.51 2.30
N ILE A 36 45.27 4.62 1.40
CA ILE A 36 45.97 4.38 0.14
C ILE A 36 45.61 5.49 -0.85
N TYR A 37 44.33 5.82 -0.98
CA TYR A 37 43.88 6.83 -1.95
C TYR A 37 44.38 8.24 -1.63
N ASN A 38 44.54 8.57 -0.34
CA ASN A 38 45.10 9.86 0.07
C ASN A 38 46.65 9.87 0.12
N GLY A 39 47.30 8.74 -0.19
CA GLY A 39 48.75 8.60 -0.22
C GLY A 39 49.43 8.49 1.15
N SER A 40 48.68 8.31 2.24
CA SER A 40 49.25 8.13 3.58
C SER A 40 49.94 6.78 3.76
N VAL A 41 49.52 5.76 2.98
CA VAL A 41 50.12 4.42 2.97
C VAL A 41 50.44 4.01 1.53
N ALA A 42 51.69 3.67 1.26
CA ALA A 42 52.12 3.17 -0.05
C ALA A 42 51.70 1.70 -0.23
N ILE A 43 51.04 1.38 -1.35
CA ILE A 43 50.56 0.03 -1.61
C ILE A 43 51.71 -0.96 -1.81
N GLU A 44 52.84 -0.49 -2.33
CA GLU A 44 54.06 -1.27 -2.53
C GLU A 44 54.59 -1.83 -1.20
N ASP A 45 54.55 -1.03 -0.14
CA ASP A 45 54.98 -1.43 1.20
C ASP A 45 54.08 -2.52 1.79
N ILE A 46 52.76 -2.41 1.54
CA ILE A 46 51.78 -3.43 1.96
C ILE A 46 52.12 -4.77 1.31
N PHE A 47 52.34 -4.78 -0.01
CA PHE A 47 52.63 -6.00 -0.76
C PHE A 47 54.02 -6.58 -0.42
N ALA A 48 55.04 -5.74 -0.23
CA ALA A 48 56.37 -6.18 0.17
C ALA A 48 56.38 -6.80 1.58
N GLY A 49 55.62 -6.22 2.52
CA GLY A 49 55.54 -6.66 3.90
C GLY A 49 54.66 -7.90 4.16
N SER A 50 53.88 -8.34 3.17
CA SER A 50 52.85 -9.37 3.34
C SER A 50 53.13 -10.64 2.53
N ASP A 51 52.73 -11.76 3.10
CA ASP A 51 52.67 -13.05 2.40
C ASP A 51 51.39 -13.11 1.55
N TYR A 52 50.28 -12.58 2.08
CA TYR A 52 49.03 -12.36 1.34
C TYR A 52 48.45 -10.96 1.60
N VAL A 53 47.81 -10.40 0.57
CA VAL A 53 47.02 -9.17 0.67
C VAL A 53 45.56 -9.53 0.39
N LEU A 54 44.72 -9.40 1.40
CA LEU A 54 43.28 -9.61 1.29
C LEU A 54 42.63 -8.25 1.01
N ALA A 55 41.91 -8.11 -0.10
CA ALA A 55 41.34 -6.82 -0.46
C ALA A 55 39.95 -6.89 -1.10
N GLN A 56 39.23 -5.77 -1.02
CA GLN A 56 38.04 -5.52 -1.84
C GLN A 56 38.47 -5.08 -3.26
N ARG A 57 37.54 -5.16 -4.23
CA ARG A 57 37.83 -4.98 -5.67
C ARG A 57 38.39 -3.60 -6.04
N ASN A 58 38.11 -2.60 -5.24
CA ASN A 58 38.53 -1.21 -5.45
C ASN A 58 40.06 -1.01 -5.38
N ILE A 59 40.82 -2.03 -4.98
CA ILE A 59 42.29 -2.02 -4.91
C ILE A 59 42.95 -2.83 -6.04
N ILE A 60 42.19 -3.56 -6.87
CA ILE A 60 42.75 -4.43 -7.93
C ILE A 60 43.72 -3.66 -8.85
N SER A 61 43.32 -2.47 -9.31
CA SER A 61 44.12 -1.67 -10.23
C SER A 61 45.37 -1.04 -9.61
N ALA A 62 45.48 -1.05 -8.28
CA ALA A 62 46.62 -0.51 -7.56
C ALA A 62 47.65 -1.59 -7.17
N ALA A 63 47.36 -2.87 -7.44
CA ALA A 63 48.28 -3.96 -7.13
C ALA A 63 49.58 -3.85 -7.96
N PRO A 64 50.78 -3.90 -7.32
CA PRO A 64 52.05 -3.81 -8.04
C PRO A 64 52.27 -4.94 -9.05
N ASP A 65 52.89 -4.61 -10.18
CA ASP A 65 53.24 -5.58 -11.22
C ASP A 65 54.11 -6.72 -10.69
N GLY A 66 53.73 -7.96 -11.03
CA GLY A 66 54.41 -9.18 -10.59
C GLY A 66 54.01 -9.68 -9.20
N GLN A 67 53.27 -8.90 -8.40
CA GLN A 67 52.83 -9.30 -7.06
C GLN A 67 51.35 -9.70 -6.97
N GLN A 68 50.64 -9.77 -8.10
CA GLN A 68 49.21 -10.10 -8.14
C GLN A 68 48.89 -11.49 -7.55
N HIS A 69 49.83 -12.42 -7.54
CA HIS A 69 49.66 -13.75 -6.94
C HIS A 69 49.43 -13.72 -5.41
N LYS A 70 49.85 -12.64 -4.73
CA LYS A 70 49.62 -12.43 -3.29
C LYS A 70 48.21 -11.91 -2.99
N LEU A 71 47.54 -11.34 -3.98
CA LEU A 71 46.23 -10.72 -3.82
C LEU A 71 45.13 -11.79 -3.76
N LYS A 72 44.30 -11.72 -2.72
CA LYS A 72 43.05 -12.50 -2.61
C LYS A 72 41.90 -11.55 -2.38
N LEU A 73 40.85 -11.71 -3.17
CA LEU A 73 39.70 -10.81 -3.12
C LEU A 73 38.62 -11.37 -2.21
N PHE A 74 37.90 -10.48 -1.54
CA PHE A 74 36.70 -10.81 -0.78
C PHE A 74 35.63 -9.75 -1.02
N PRO A 75 34.34 -10.11 -0.87
CA PRO A 75 33.25 -9.24 -1.28
C PRO A 75 33.12 -8.03 -0.35
N ASN A 76 32.81 -6.87 -0.92
CA ASN A 76 32.30 -5.76 -0.14
C ASN A 76 30.83 -6.02 0.25
N ILE A 77 30.55 -6.22 1.53
CA ILE A 77 29.19 -6.48 2.00
C ILE A 77 28.40 -5.17 2.06
N ALA A 78 27.76 -4.82 0.95
CA ALA A 78 26.83 -3.71 0.86
C ALA A 78 25.42 -4.24 0.59
N PHE A 79 24.45 -3.87 1.43
CA PHE A 79 23.06 -4.29 1.35
C PHE A 79 22.16 -3.20 1.95
N ASP A 80 21.56 -2.39 1.07
CA ASP A 80 20.65 -1.30 1.42
C ASP A 80 19.18 -1.74 1.51
N GLY A 81 18.87 -3.02 1.25
CA GLY A 81 17.50 -3.55 1.29
C GLY A 81 16.81 -3.49 2.66
N TYR A 82 17.55 -3.28 3.76
CA TYR A 82 16.99 -3.01 5.08
C TYR A 82 16.96 -1.50 5.44
N HIS A 83 17.80 -0.70 4.80
CA HIS A 83 18.04 0.71 5.14
C HIS A 83 18.13 1.61 3.89
N PRO A 84 17.12 1.58 3.00
CA PRO A 84 17.18 2.27 1.70
C PRO A 84 17.13 3.80 1.80
N ASP A 85 16.75 4.32 2.96
CA ASP A 85 16.73 5.76 3.27
C ASP A 85 18.12 6.34 3.58
N ILE A 86 19.14 5.49 3.81
CA ILE A 86 20.49 5.98 4.05
C ILE A 86 21.04 6.63 2.77
N THR A 87 21.43 7.89 2.91
CA THR A 87 22.18 8.64 1.90
C THR A 87 23.43 9.28 2.51
N PHE A 88 24.26 9.86 1.64
CA PHE A 88 25.44 10.64 1.99
C PHE A 88 25.28 12.03 1.42
N ILE A 89 25.67 13.05 2.19
CA ILE A 89 25.53 14.44 1.80
C ILE A 89 26.91 15.09 1.75
N ARG A 90 27.14 15.91 0.74
CA ARG A 90 28.28 16.83 0.69
C ARG A 90 27.79 18.26 0.65
N GLY A 91 28.56 19.19 1.18
CA GLY A 91 28.25 20.61 1.18
C GLY A 91 29.45 21.46 1.52
N ARG A 92 29.32 22.77 1.29
CA ARG A 92 30.28 23.77 1.73
C ARG A 92 29.85 24.30 3.09
N LYS A 93 30.71 24.14 4.10
CA LYS A 93 30.45 24.69 5.43
C LYS A 93 30.45 26.23 5.34
N LYS A 94 29.54 26.91 6.05
CA LYS A 94 29.47 28.37 6.03
C LYS A 94 30.83 28.97 6.44
N GLY A 95 31.41 29.80 5.57
CA GLY A 95 32.72 30.41 5.77
C GLY A 95 33.91 29.58 5.27
N ASP A 96 33.68 28.38 4.72
CA ASP A 96 34.69 27.59 4.02
C ASP A 96 34.56 27.77 2.50
N THR A 97 35.61 27.43 1.76
CA THR A 97 35.65 27.43 0.29
C THR A 97 35.58 26.02 -0.29
N LYS A 98 35.77 24.96 0.50
CA LYS A 98 35.76 23.57 0.01
C LYS A 98 34.42 22.89 0.24
N VAL A 99 34.01 22.06 -0.73
CA VAL A 99 32.90 21.11 -0.55
C VAL A 99 33.47 19.87 0.13
N VAL A 100 32.86 19.49 1.25
CA VAL A 100 33.27 18.35 2.08
C VAL A 100 32.07 17.45 2.34
N SER A 101 32.31 16.21 2.77
CA SER A 101 31.25 15.39 3.33
C SER A 101 30.64 16.09 4.56
N VAL A 102 29.33 15.98 4.70
CA VAL A 102 28.63 16.46 5.89
C VAL A 102 28.72 15.37 6.95
N ASP A 103 29.20 15.74 8.14
CA ASP A 103 29.22 14.86 9.30
C ASP A 103 27.98 15.11 10.17
N SER A 104 27.32 14.04 10.58
CA SER A 104 26.14 14.01 11.43
C SER A 104 26.40 13.22 12.72
N ASP A 105 25.42 13.22 13.63
CA ASP A 105 25.41 12.34 14.80
C ASP A 105 25.45 10.83 14.44
N MET A 106 25.12 10.51 13.18
CA MET A 106 25.22 9.18 12.58
C MET A 106 26.48 9.05 11.69
N VAL A 107 27.53 9.80 12.02
CA VAL A 107 28.80 9.86 11.27
C VAL A 107 28.53 10.43 9.87
N ILE A 108 28.76 9.70 8.79
CA ILE A 108 28.52 10.21 7.42
C ILE A 108 27.12 9.88 6.90
N TYR A 109 26.30 9.17 7.68
CA TYR A 109 24.97 8.76 7.26
C TYR A 109 23.94 9.86 7.47
N HIS A 110 23.05 9.98 6.50
CA HIS A 110 21.92 10.89 6.50
C HIS A 110 20.67 10.16 6.01
N SER A 111 19.49 10.70 6.34
CA SER A 111 18.23 10.24 5.77
C SER A 111 17.92 11.03 4.51
N ALA A 112 17.61 10.33 3.42
CA ALA A 112 17.17 10.92 2.17
C ALA A 112 15.86 11.68 2.35
N ILE A 113 14.91 11.10 3.12
CA ILE A 113 13.63 11.74 3.48
C ILE A 113 13.86 13.03 4.28
N ALA A 114 14.66 12.99 5.35
CA ALA A 114 14.92 14.19 6.16
C ALA A 114 15.61 15.30 5.35
N PHE A 115 16.58 14.92 4.51
CA PHE A 115 17.28 15.89 3.68
C PHE A 115 16.38 16.50 2.62
N PHE A 116 15.53 15.70 1.96
CA PHE A 116 14.52 16.19 1.03
C PHE A 116 13.62 17.23 1.70
N CYS A 117 13.06 16.91 2.86
CA CYS A 117 12.16 17.81 3.59
C CYS A 117 12.87 19.11 3.97
N TYR A 118 14.11 19.03 4.48
CA TYR A 118 14.91 20.21 4.81
C TYR A 118 15.20 21.08 3.58
N PHE A 119 15.58 20.45 2.47
CA PHE A 119 15.91 21.14 1.23
C PHE A 119 14.74 22.00 0.74
N TYR A 120 13.51 21.46 0.81
CA TYR A 120 12.28 22.16 0.45
C TYR A 120 11.68 23.02 1.58
N GLY A 121 12.32 23.10 2.74
CA GLY A 121 11.93 23.99 3.84
C GLY A 121 10.70 23.53 4.63
N LEU A 122 10.44 22.22 4.67
CA LEU A 122 9.39 21.64 5.51
C LEU A 122 9.79 21.73 7.00
N SER A 123 8.80 21.76 7.89
CA SER A 123 9.07 21.74 9.33
C SER A 123 9.47 20.34 9.81
N VAL A 124 10.00 20.25 11.03
CA VAL A 124 10.26 18.96 11.69
C VAL A 124 8.97 18.14 11.80
N GLU A 125 7.84 18.76 12.16
CA GLU A 125 6.54 18.07 12.24
C GLU A 125 6.12 17.48 10.89
N ASP A 126 6.19 18.28 9.83
CA ASP A 126 5.84 17.82 8.49
C ASP A 126 6.77 16.68 8.05
N THR A 127 8.06 16.78 8.39
CA THR A 127 9.07 15.76 8.06
C THR A 127 8.77 14.43 8.75
N LEU A 128 8.36 14.46 10.03
CA LEU A 128 7.95 13.24 10.73
C LEU A 128 6.78 12.55 10.02
N GLY A 129 5.84 13.34 9.50
CA GLY A 129 4.74 12.86 8.68
C GLY A 129 5.17 12.13 7.40
N HIS A 130 6.41 12.30 6.92
CA HIS A 130 6.92 11.60 5.73
C HIS A 130 7.53 10.22 6.02
N TYR A 131 7.70 9.83 7.29
CA TYR A 131 8.18 8.48 7.65
C TYR A 131 7.03 7.48 7.74
N ASN A 132 6.33 7.27 6.63
CA ASN A 132 5.15 6.40 6.54
C ASN A 132 5.23 5.45 5.33
N ASN A 133 4.32 4.48 5.28
CA ASN A 133 4.28 3.47 4.22
C ASN A 133 4.09 4.06 2.81
N TYR A 134 3.23 5.09 2.68
CA TYR A 134 2.97 5.74 1.40
C TYR A 134 4.25 6.33 0.79
N VAL A 135 4.99 7.12 1.56
CA VAL A 135 6.26 7.73 1.10
C VAL A 135 7.28 6.65 0.76
N MET A 136 7.46 5.66 1.63
CA MET A 136 8.46 4.60 1.41
C MET A 136 8.15 3.77 0.16
N SER A 137 6.88 3.43 -0.07
CA SER A 137 6.45 2.73 -1.29
C SER A 137 6.69 3.58 -2.54
N ARG A 138 6.36 4.87 -2.52
CA ARG A 138 6.62 5.78 -3.65
C ARG A 138 8.10 5.96 -3.96
N LEU A 139 8.97 5.87 -2.96
CA LEU A 139 10.42 5.91 -3.13
C LEU A 139 11.02 4.56 -3.59
N GLY A 140 10.20 3.52 -3.73
CA GLY A 140 10.64 2.18 -4.11
C GLY A 140 11.38 1.44 -2.99
N TYR A 141 11.22 1.86 -1.74
CA TYR A 141 11.94 1.30 -0.59
C TYR A 141 11.45 -0.10 -0.23
N THR A 142 10.17 -0.38 -0.45
CA THR A 142 9.54 -1.68 -0.18
C THR A 142 9.99 -2.77 -1.16
N GLU A 143 10.41 -2.39 -2.38
CA GLU A 143 10.84 -3.29 -3.44
C GLU A 143 12.37 -3.48 -3.47
N LYS A 144 13.11 -2.59 -2.78
CA LYS A 144 14.58 -2.51 -2.83
C LYS A 144 15.30 -3.81 -2.45
N TRP A 145 14.68 -4.65 -1.64
CA TRP A 145 15.30 -5.87 -1.13
C TRP A 145 15.76 -6.83 -2.23
N ALA A 146 14.98 -6.97 -3.31
CA ALA A 146 15.30 -7.85 -4.43
C ALA A 146 16.56 -7.38 -5.17
N ASP A 147 16.66 -6.07 -5.43
CA ASP A 147 17.81 -5.45 -6.08
C ASP A 147 19.06 -5.53 -5.21
N ALA A 148 18.93 -5.23 -3.91
CA ALA A 148 20.02 -5.33 -2.94
C ALA A 148 20.57 -6.76 -2.85
N ARG A 149 19.69 -7.77 -2.88
CA ARG A 149 20.08 -9.18 -2.94
C ARG A 149 20.83 -9.49 -4.22
N ALA A 150 20.32 -9.09 -5.37
CA ALA A 150 20.96 -9.34 -6.66
C ALA A 150 22.37 -8.73 -6.71
N ALA A 151 22.51 -7.48 -6.25
CA ALA A 151 23.79 -6.77 -6.19
C ALA A 151 24.81 -7.46 -5.28
N LEU A 152 24.42 -7.85 -4.07
CA LEU A 152 25.33 -8.51 -3.12
C LEU A 152 25.79 -9.88 -3.63
N LEU A 153 24.89 -10.68 -4.21
CA LEU A 153 25.26 -11.97 -4.79
C LEU A 153 26.20 -11.79 -5.99
N ALA A 154 25.94 -10.81 -6.85
CA ALA A 154 26.81 -10.48 -7.98
C ALA A 154 28.21 -10.02 -7.53
N GLU A 155 28.33 -9.30 -6.41
CA GLU A 155 29.62 -8.92 -5.84
C GLU A 155 30.41 -10.15 -5.37
N GLY A 156 29.75 -11.12 -4.72
CA GLY A 156 30.36 -12.40 -4.37
C GLY A 156 30.90 -13.16 -5.58
N GLU A 157 30.11 -13.27 -6.64
CA GLU A 157 30.55 -13.88 -7.90
C GLU A 157 31.76 -13.13 -8.51
N ALA A 158 31.73 -11.81 -8.51
CA ALA A 158 32.76 -10.97 -9.13
C ALA A 158 34.13 -11.07 -8.44
N VAL A 159 34.18 -11.46 -7.16
CA VAL A 159 35.44 -11.73 -6.44
C VAL A 159 35.81 -13.21 -6.40
N GLY A 160 35.07 -14.08 -7.10
CA GLY A 160 35.29 -15.53 -7.06
C GLY A 160 34.94 -16.17 -5.71
N MET A 161 34.02 -15.54 -4.96
CA MET A 161 33.53 -16.02 -3.67
C MET A 161 32.00 -15.99 -3.67
N PRO A 162 31.33 -16.93 -4.38
CA PRO A 162 29.88 -17.03 -4.32
C PRO A 162 29.44 -17.27 -2.87
N ILE A 163 28.51 -16.44 -2.40
CA ILE A 163 28.03 -16.38 -1.00
C ILE A 163 26.52 -16.70 -0.87
N SER A 164 25.92 -17.36 -1.86
CA SER A 164 24.47 -17.63 -1.88
C SER A 164 24.00 -18.45 -0.67
N ALA A 165 24.79 -19.44 -0.24
CA ALA A 165 24.46 -20.28 0.91
C ALA A 165 24.58 -19.52 2.23
N GLU A 166 25.64 -18.73 2.38
CA GLU A 166 25.86 -17.85 3.52
C GLU A 166 24.75 -16.80 3.61
N PHE A 167 24.40 -16.14 2.49
CA PHE A 167 23.32 -15.17 2.41
C PHE A 167 21.99 -15.76 2.89
N HIS A 168 21.64 -16.97 2.43
CA HIS A 168 20.42 -17.63 2.87
C HIS A 168 20.40 -17.88 4.39
N ARG A 169 21.52 -18.33 4.97
CA ARG A 169 21.64 -18.43 6.43
C ARG A 169 21.54 -17.08 7.12
N TRP A 170 22.14 -16.04 6.53
CA TRP A 170 22.18 -14.72 7.16
C TRP A 170 20.78 -14.15 7.32
N VAL A 171 19.97 -14.23 6.26
CA VAL A 171 18.56 -13.82 6.21
C VAL A 171 17.70 -14.67 7.15
N GLY A 172 17.92 -15.99 7.20
CA GLY A 172 17.18 -16.89 8.09
C GLY A 172 17.37 -16.61 9.60
N GLN A 173 18.34 -15.76 9.96
CA GLN A 173 18.61 -15.32 11.34
C GLN A 173 18.16 -13.86 11.58
N GLY A 174 17.33 -13.30 10.69
CA GLY A 174 16.89 -11.91 10.75
C GLY A 174 17.87 -10.95 10.09
N CYS A 175 17.75 -9.66 10.43
CA CYS A 175 18.62 -8.63 9.87
C CYS A 175 20.11 -8.94 10.13
N PHE A 176 20.92 -8.88 9.09
CA PHE A 176 22.36 -9.14 9.15
C PHE A 176 23.21 -7.86 8.98
N MET A 177 22.56 -6.69 8.95
CA MET A 177 23.17 -5.40 8.69
C MET A 177 22.82 -4.40 9.81
N TYR A 178 23.78 -3.59 10.23
CA TYR A 178 23.59 -2.43 11.10
C TYR A 178 23.38 -1.12 10.32
N SER A 179 23.89 -1.04 9.10
CA SER A 179 23.69 0.06 8.14
C SER A 179 23.70 -0.52 6.71
N ASN A 180 23.72 0.30 5.67
CA ASN A 180 23.82 -0.19 4.29
C ASN A 180 25.15 -0.92 3.97
N ASN A 181 26.20 -0.75 4.76
CA ASN A 181 27.54 -1.35 4.52
C ASN A 181 28.22 -1.88 5.80
N HIS A 182 27.56 -1.83 6.95
CA HIS A 182 28.07 -2.40 8.20
C HIS A 182 27.36 -3.72 8.52
N PRO A 183 27.90 -4.88 8.11
CA PRO A 183 27.31 -6.16 8.45
C PRO A 183 27.59 -6.55 9.92
N HIS A 184 26.77 -7.45 10.44
CA HIS A 184 26.98 -8.07 11.75
C HIS A 184 28.25 -8.94 11.75
N LEU A 185 28.93 -9.07 12.89
CA LEU A 185 30.19 -9.84 12.98
C LEU A 185 30.09 -11.27 12.41
N ARG A 186 28.95 -11.94 12.57
CA ARG A 186 28.70 -13.30 12.03
C ARG A 186 28.91 -13.40 10.52
N VAL A 187 28.57 -12.34 9.79
CA VAL A 187 28.75 -12.24 8.34
C VAL A 187 30.24 -12.14 8.01
N LEU A 188 30.97 -11.27 8.72
CA LEU A 188 32.41 -11.10 8.53
C LEU A 188 33.18 -12.38 8.88
N VAL A 189 32.77 -13.11 9.91
CA VAL A 189 33.36 -14.41 10.27
C VAL A 189 33.14 -15.44 9.16
N ASP A 190 31.94 -15.49 8.57
CA ASP A 190 31.67 -16.37 7.44
C ASP A 190 32.52 -16.01 6.21
N VAL A 191 32.66 -14.71 5.89
CA VAL A 191 33.57 -14.25 4.82
C VAL A 191 35.02 -14.65 5.13
N ALA A 192 35.50 -14.47 6.36
CA ALA A 192 36.85 -14.86 6.76
C ALA A 192 37.09 -16.37 6.62
N LYS A 193 36.11 -17.22 6.93
CA LYS A 193 36.18 -18.67 6.67
C LYS A 193 36.31 -18.98 5.19
N ARG A 194 35.60 -18.24 4.33
CA ARG A 194 35.68 -18.38 2.86
C ARG A 194 37.04 -17.94 2.31
N ILE A 195 37.60 -16.85 2.85
CA ILE A 195 38.98 -16.42 2.53
C ILE A 195 39.97 -17.53 2.89
N MET A 196 39.89 -18.10 4.09
CA MET A 196 40.79 -19.17 4.51
C MET A 196 40.67 -20.41 3.62
N ALA A 197 39.44 -20.76 3.21
CA ALA A 197 39.21 -21.85 2.26
C ALA A 197 39.85 -21.57 0.88
N GLN A 198 39.79 -20.34 0.36
CA GLN A 198 40.47 -19.95 -0.89
C GLN A 198 42.00 -20.01 -0.81
N MET A 199 42.55 -19.98 0.40
CA MET A 199 43.99 -20.05 0.67
C MET A 199 44.45 -21.46 1.07
N ASP A 200 43.54 -22.45 1.10
CA ASP A 200 43.78 -23.80 1.62
C ASP A 200 44.31 -23.81 3.07
N ILE A 201 43.84 -22.87 3.91
CA ILE A 201 44.22 -22.74 5.32
C ILE A 201 43.09 -23.27 6.21
N PRO A 202 43.36 -24.20 7.15
CA PRO A 202 42.33 -24.75 8.01
C PRO A 202 41.87 -23.74 9.08
N VAL A 203 40.57 -23.80 9.39
CA VAL A 203 39.98 -23.15 10.57
C VAL A 203 40.33 -23.98 11.80
N VAL A 204 40.87 -23.34 12.84
CA VAL A 204 41.28 -23.98 14.10
C VAL A 204 40.22 -23.75 15.19
N ASN A 205 39.68 -22.55 15.27
CA ASN A 205 38.66 -22.17 16.25
C ASN A 205 37.32 -21.90 15.55
N HIS A 206 36.22 -22.51 16.01
CA HIS A 206 34.93 -22.44 15.30
C HIS A 206 33.91 -21.46 15.90
N ASN A 207 34.00 -21.17 17.21
CA ASN A 207 33.01 -20.39 17.97
C ASN A 207 33.45 -18.92 18.21
N VAL A 208 34.18 -18.35 17.26
CA VAL A 208 34.80 -17.02 17.43
C VAL A 208 33.79 -15.89 17.64
N THR A 209 32.56 -16.05 17.13
CA THR A 209 31.47 -15.07 17.28
C THR A 209 31.03 -14.87 18.72
N ASP A 210 31.31 -15.82 19.60
CA ASP A 210 30.79 -15.80 20.98
C ASP A 210 31.62 -14.88 21.89
N TYR A 211 32.86 -14.56 21.51
CA TYR A 211 33.80 -13.80 22.32
C TYR A 211 34.53 -12.68 21.57
N LEU A 212 34.51 -12.68 20.24
CA LEU A 212 35.18 -11.64 19.47
C LEU A 212 34.31 -10.36 19.49
N PRO A 213 34.89 -9.18 19.81
CA PRO A 213 34.15 -7.92 19.78
C PRO A 213 33.65 -7.58 18.37
N ASP A 214 32.41 -7.11 18.28
CA ASP A 214 31.82 -6.61 17.03
C ASP A 214 32.11 -5.10 16.90
N ALA A 215 33.22 -4.77 16.23
CA ALA A 215 33.65 -3.37 16.04
C ALA A 215 32.60 -2.52 15.28
N LEU A 216 31.89 -3.13 14.32
CA LEU A 216 30.87 -2.41 13.54
C LEU A 216 29.59 -2.18 14.34
N ARG A 217 29.30 -3.03 15.34
CA ARG A 217 28.22 -2.77 16.30
C ARG A 217 28.48 -1.50 17.10
N ALA A 218 29.72 -1.15 17.39
CA ALA A 218 30.07 0.07 18.12
C ALA A 218 29.87 1.35 17.30
N MET A 219 29.74 1.23 15.98
CA MET A 219 29.40 2.30 15.04
C MET A 219 27.89 2.57 15.01
N PRO A 220 27.40 3.57 14.26
CA PRO A 220 25.97 3.84 14.21
C PRO A 220 25.16 2.65 13.67
N ILE A 221 24.00 2.40 14.29
CA ILE A 221 23.01 1.42 13.84
C ILE A 221 21.76 2.16 13.37
N TRP A 222 21.40 1.92 12.12
CA TRP A 222 20.20 2.44 11.50
C TRP A 222 19.03 1.49 11.77
N PRO A 223 17.84 1.97 12.17
CA PRO A 223 16.70 1.11 12.37
C PRO A 223 16.11 0.65 11.03
N ILE A 224 15.45 -0.50 11.03
CA ILE A 224 14.58 -0.90 9.92
C ILE A 224 13.23 -0.27 10.18
N TYR A 225 12.79 0.61 9.29
CA TYR A 225 11.49 1.27 9.49
C TYR A 225 10.35 0.24 9.40
N PRO A 226 9.27 0.38 10.21
CA PRO A 226 8.14 -0.55 10.21
C PRO A 226 7.58 -0.91 8.83
N PRO A 227 7.36 0.05 7.89
CA PRO A 227 6.85 -0.29 6.56
C PRO A 227 7.79 -1.17 5.72
N ILE A 228 9.10 -1.16 6.03
CA ILE A 228 10.10 -2.02 5.37
C ILE A 228 10.22 -3.36 6.11
N ALA A 229 10.11 -3.34 7.44
CA ALA A 229 10.29 -4.53 8.27
C ALA A 229 9.11 -5.52 8.16
N GLU A 230 7.88 -5.01 8.11
CA GLU A 230 6.66 -5.84 8.15
C GLU A 230 6.55 -6.81 6.96
N PRO A 231 6.74 -6.40 5.69
CA PRO A 231 6.73 -7.33 4.55
C PRO A 231 7.84 -8.39 4.61
N LEU A 232 8.93 -8.10 5.33
CA LEU A 232 10.07 -9.00 5.52
C LEU A 232 9.90 -9.94 6.73
N GLY A 233 8.81 -9.81 7.49
CA GLY A 233 8.59 -10.56 8.74
C GLY A 233 9.56 -10.17 9.86
N LEU A 234 10.09 -8.95 9.82
CA LEU A 234 11.02 -8.41 10.82
C LEU A 234 10.32 -7.41 11.73
N SER A 235 10.90 -7.15 12.91
CA SER A 235 10.46 -6.07 13.79
C SER A 235 11.08 -4.74 13.35
N GLY A 236 10.24 -3.75 13.07
CA GLY A 236 10.68 -2.40 12.73
C GLY A 236 10.69 -1.45 13.92
N ASP A 237 11.45 -0.36 13.80
CA ASP A 237 11.55 0.72 14.79
C ASP A 237 12.00 2.04 14.10
N TYR A 238 12.04 3.14 14.84
CA TYR A 238 12.65 4.41 14.42
C TYR A 238 13.69 4.92 15.44
N THR A 239 14.36 3.98 16.13
CA THR A 239 15.42 4.28 17.09
C THR A 239 16.80 4.14 16.44
N PHE A 240 17.54 5.24 16.39
CA PHE A 240 18.87 5.30 15.80
C PHE A 240 19.93 5.16 16.90
N LYS A 241 20.85 4.20 16.77
CA LYS A 241 22.00 4.10 17.68
C LYS A 241 23.14 4.93 17.11
N ARG A 242 23.68 5.86 17.87
CA ARG A 242 24.93 6.57 17.54
C ARG A 242 26.14 5.70 17.85
N HIS A 243 27.31 6.11 17.33
CA HIS A 243 28.55 5.44 17.69
C HIS A 243 28.82 5.55 19.20
N GLU A 244 29.40 4.52 19.80
CA GLU A 244 29.65 4.49 21.23
C GLU A 244 30.62 5.60 21.66
N PRO A 245 30.43 6.21 22.86
CA PRO A 245 29.39 5.93 23.86
C PRO A 245 28.13 6.81 23.74
N HIS A 246 27.84 7.39 22.57
CA HIS A 246 26.88 8.49 22.43
C HIS A 246 25.40 8.09 22.58
N GLY A 247 25.04 6.80 22.66
CA GLY A 247 23.67 6.36 22.96
C GLY A 247 22.70 6.46 21.78
N LEU A 248 21.41 6.67 22.07
CA LEU A 248 20.30 6.54 21.11
C LEU A 248 19.67 7.90 20.74
N LEU A 249 19.00 7.94 19.60
CA LEU A 249 18.10 9.01 19.17
C LEU A 249 16.76 8.41 18.72
N ASN A 250 15.64 9.03 19.09
CA ASN A 250 14.36 8.75 18.43
C ASN A 250 14.26 9.51 17.08
N LEU A 251 13.22 9.22 16.29
CA LEU A 251 13.04 9.83 14.97
C LEU A 251 13.04 11.37 14.99
N ARG A 252 12.34 11.97 15.96
CA ARG A 252 12.28 13.43 16.11
C ARG A 252 13.65 14.01 16.41
N GLU A 253 14.34 13.47 17.41
CA GLU A 253 15.68 13.94 17.76
C GLU A 253 16.65 13.79 16.60
N PHE A 254 16.54 12.70 15.84
CA PHE A 254 17.33 12.47 14.63
C PHE A 254 17.07 13.53 13.55
N VAL A 255 15.79 13.85 13.26
CA VAL A 255 15.42 14.88 12.27
C VAL A 255 15.89 16.26 12.73
N GLU A 256 15.64 16.63 13.98
CA GLU A 256 16.04 17.93 14.56
C GLU A 256 17.56 18.13 14.47
N ARG A 257 18.35 17.11 14.85
CA ARG A 257 19.82 17.15 14.79
C ARG A 257 20.33 17.15 13.35
N SER A 258 19.65 16.47 12.44
CA SER A 258 19.97 16.52 11.00
C SER A 258 19.79 17.93 10.45
N TYR A 259 18.67 18.59 10.77
CA TYR A 259 18.39 19.96 10.35
C TYR A 259 19.43 20.94 10.91
N ALA A 260 19.72 20.85 12.21
CA ALA A 260 20.75 21.66 12.86
C ALA A 260 22.17 21.44 12.28
N THR A 261 22.43 20.25 11.74
CA THR A 261 23.65 19.95 10.99
C THR A 261 23.65 20.68 9.66
N TYR A 262 22.58 20.57 8.87
CA TYR A 262 22.46 21.19 7.55
C TYR A 262 22.50 22.73 7.61
N ASP A 263 21.99 23.33 8.69
CA ASP A 263 22.04 24.78 8.92
C ASP A 263 23.46 25.33 9.03
N GLN A 264 24.47 24.49 9.26
CA GLN A 264 25.88 24.90 9.30
C GLN A 264 26.51 25.04 7.91
N TYR A 265 25.79 24.64 6.86
CA TYR A 265 26.28 24.60 5.47
C TYR A 265 25.53 25.61 4.60
N GLU A 266 26.14 26.00 3.48
CA GLU A 266 25.48 26.81 2.46
C GLU A 266 24.40 25.96 1.77
N LYS A 267 23.13 26.39 1.85
CA LYS A 267 21.98 25.59 1.38
C LYS A 267 22.15 25.12 -0.07
N ASP A 268 22.55 26.02 -0.97
CA ASP A 268 22.70 25.73 -2.41
C ASP A 268 23.91 24.84 -2.74
N SER A 269 24.79 24.58 -1.76
CA SER A 269 25.93 23.69 -1.91
C SER A 269 25.64 22.25 -1.48
N LEU A 270 24.55 22.03 -0.73
CA LEU A 270 24.19 20.73 -0.18
C LEU A 270 23.70 19.80 -1.30
N GLN A 271 24.32 18.63 -1.40
CA GLN A 271 24.01 17.63 -2.43
C GLN A 271 24.02 16.23 -1.82
N SER A 272 22.95 15.48 -2.07
CA SER A 272 22.87 14.05 -1.80
C SER A 272 23.61 13.27 -2.88
N LEU A 273 24.36 12.24 -2.50
CA LEU A 273 25.16 11.41 -3.42
C LEU A 273 24.42 10.18 -3.97
N MET A 274 23.25 9.86 -3.41
CA MET A 274 22.44 8.71 -3.84
C MET A 274 21.24 9.17 -4.69
N LEU A 275 20.25 9.79 -4.06
CA LEU A 275 19.08 10.38 -4.73
C LEU A 275 19.05 11.88 -4.48
N SER A 276 18.89 12.69 -5.53
CA SER A 276 18.75 14.13 -5.35
C SER A 276 17.37 14.47 -4.76
N PRO A 277 17.21 15.61 -4.07
CA PRO A 277 15.89 16.09 -3.67
C PRO A 277 14.91 16.24 -4.85
N GLY A 278 15.43 16.48 -6.06
CA GLY A 278 14.64 16.50 -7.29
C GLY A 278 14.08 15.13 -7.65
N ASP A 279 14.92 14.08 -7.60
CA ASP A 279 14.50 12.70 -7.90
C ASP A 279 13.49 12.19 -6.87
N ILE A 280 13.72 12.48 -5.59
CA ILE A 280 12.78 12.17 -4.50
C ILE A 280 11.46 12.90 -4.76
N GLY A 281 11.50 14.19 -5.09
CA GLY A 281 10.30 14.95 -5.45
C GLY A 281 9.55 14.36 -6.64
N ALA A 282 10.26 13.91 -7.67
CA ALA A 282 9.68 13.28 -8.85
C ALA A 282 9.00 11.94 -8.54
N LEU A 283 9.60 11.14 -7.65
CA LEU A 283 9.01 9.88 -7.18
C LEU A 283 7.77 10.10 -6.31
N LEU A 284 7.83 11.07 -5.40
CA LEU A 284 6.73 11.37 -4.49
C LEU A 284 5.55 12.07 -5.19
N TYR A 285 5.83 13.02 -6.08
CA TYR A 285 4.81 13.95 -6.61
C TYR A 285 4.71 13.95 -8.15
N GLY A 286 5.51 13.12 -8.85
CA GLY A 286 5.58 13.10 -10.31
C GLY A 286 6.58 14.12 -10.88
N ASN A 287 6.97 13.95 -12.14
CA ASN A 287 7.82 14.88 -12.89
C ASN A 287 7.09 16.23 -13.16
N GLU A 288 6.87 17.01 -12.12
CA GLU A 288 6.66 18.44 -12.26
C GLU A 288 7.93 19.14 -11.80
N SER A 289 8.85 19.35 -12.73
CA SER A 289 9.83 20.41 -12.59
C SER A 289 9.04 21.72 -12.48
N LYS A 290 8.78 22.20 -11.27
CA LYS A 290 8.25 23.54 -11.07
C LYS A 290 9.33 24.52 -11.46
N ALA A 291 9.31 24.93 -12.73
CA ALA A 291 9.86 26.20 -13.12
C ALA A 291 9.35 27.25 -12.14
N VAL A 292 10.20 28.15 -11.67
CA VAL A 292 9.77 29.31 -10.89
C VAL A 292 8.91 30.16 -11.82
N ILE A 293 7.60 29.91 -11.82
CA ILE A 293 6.64 30.67 -12.63
C ILE A 293 6.56 32.05 -11.98
N SER A 294 7.15 33.06 -12.62
CA SER A 294 6.87 34.44 -12.28
C SER A 294 5.45 34.77 -12.76
N GLY A 295 4.49 34.85 -11.85
CA GLY A 295 3.08 35.15 -12.14
C GLY A 295 2.11 34.25 -11.38
N ASN A 296 0.81 34.40 -11.64
CA ASN A 296 -0.20 33.53 -11.02
C ASN A 296 -0.05 32.08 -11.55
N PRO A 297 0.24 31.08 -10.68
CA PRO A 297 0.50 29.70 -11.10
C PRO A 297 -0.74 29.02 -11.72
N TYR A 298 -1.94 29.59 -11.54
CA TYR A 298 -3.17 29.07 -12.15
C TYR A 298 -3.38 29.61 -13.59
N LYS A 299 -2.62 30.61 -14.06
CA LYS A 299 -2.93 31.37 -15.29
C LYS A 299 -3.15 30.51 -16.55
N ASN A 300 -2.47 29.37 -16.67
CA ASN A 300 -2.52 28.49 -17.83
C ASN A 300 -3.14 27.12 -17.52
N LEU A 301 -3.83 26.97 -16.39
CA LEU A 301 -4.55 25.74 -16.08
C LEU A 301 -5.78 25.59 -16.97
N ASP A 302 -6.21 24.35 -17.14
CA ASP A 302 -7.39 24.04 -17.94
C ASP A 302 -8.64 24.65 -17.28
N ALA A 303 -9.59 25.14 -18.10
CA ALA A 303 -10.84 25.72 -17.63
C ALA A 303 -11.59 24.80 -16.65
N ARG A 304 -11.47 23.47 -16.83
CA ARG A 304 -12.10 22.48 -15.95
C ARG A 304 -11.64 22.57 -14.49
N GLN A 305 -10.44 23.09 -14.25
CA GLN A 305 -9.85 23.24 -12.91
C GLN A 305 -10.38 24.47 -12.16
N PHE A 306 -11.20 25.31 -12.83
CA PHE A 306 -11.79 26.50 -12.24
C PHE A 306 -13.29 26.30 -12.00
N TRP A 307 -13.70 26.39 -10.73
CA TRP A 307 -15.11 26.23 -10.32
C TRP A 307 -16.10 27.05 -11.16
N LYS A 308 -15.73 28.29 -11.50
CA LYS A 308 -16.56 29.18 -12.32
C LYS A 308 -16.90 28.54 -13.68
N ASN A 309 -15.96 27.81 -14.26
CA ASN A 309 -16.01 27.27 -15.61
C ASN A 309 -16.49 25.82 -15.66
N SER A 310 -16.16 24.99 -14.65
CA SER A 310 -16.53 23.57 -14.61
C SER A 310 -17.78 23.26 -13.82
N VAL A 311 -18.23 24.18 -12.96
CA VAL A 311 -19.39 23.93 -12.09
C VAL A 311 -20.41 25.04 -12.23
N ALA A 312 -20.04 26.29 -11.94
CA ALA A 312 -21.02 27.38 -11.87
C ALA A 312 -21.61 27.78 -13.24
N SER A 313 -20.90 27.54 -14.35
CA SER A 313 -21.37 27.85 -15.71
C SER A 313 -21.89 26.64 -16.48
N ILE A 314 -21.93 25.46 -15.86
CA ILE A 314 -22.42 24.23 -16.49
C ILE A 314 -23.87 24.02 -16.10
N GLU A 315 -24.72 23.70 -17.08
CA GLU A 315 -26.10 23.32 -16.82
C GLU A 315 -26.15 22.08 -15.94
N MET A 316 -27.04 22.07 -14.94
CA MET A 316 -27.09 21.03 -13.91
C MET A 316 -27.10 19.61 -14.50
N GLY A 317 -27.93 19.39 -15.52
CA GLY A 317 -28.06 18.08 -16.16
C GLY A 317 -26.88 17.68 -17.06
N GLU A 318 -25.87 18.53 -17.24
CA GLU A 318 -24.71 18.31 -18.13
C GLU A 318 -23.37 18.26 -17.37
N LEU A 319 -23.38 18.40 -16.05
CA LEU A 319 -22.14 18.38 -15.25
C LEU A 319 -21.48 16.99 -15.28
N ASP A 320 -20.31 16.91 -15.91
CA ASP A 320 -19.48 15.72 -15.97
C ASP A 320 -18.14 15.97 -15.23
N PRO A 321 -17.93 15.32 -14.06
CA PRO A 321 -16.67 15.44 -13.33
C PRO A 321 -15.59 14.46 -13.81
N VAL A 322 -15.90 13.55 -14.74
CA VAL A 322 -14.95 12.54 -15.22
C VAL A 322 -13.98 13.17 -16.21
N ILE A 323 -12.70 13.14 -15.87
CA ILE A 323 -11.63 13.74 -16.69
C ILE A 323 -11.05 12.76 -17.69
N SER A 324 -10.77 11.54 -17.23
CA SER A 324 -10.17 10.47 -18.01
C SER A 324 -10.41 9.15 -17.30
N THR A 325 -10.62 8.09 -18.07
CA THR A 325 -10.70 6.72 -17.58
C THR A 325 -9.43 5.97 -17.97
N THR A 326 -8.98 5.01 -17.16
CA THR A 326 -7.80 4.21 -17.50
C THR A 326 -8.12 3.05 -18.44
N PHE A 327 -9.41 2.71 -18.61
CA PHE A 327 -9.89 1.68 -19.52
C PHE A 327 -11.33 1.96 -20.00
N ILE A 328 -11.73 1.21 -21.03
CA ILE A 328 -13.10 1.15 -21.55
C ILE A 328 -13.66 -0.26 -21.32
N ILE A 329 -14.94 -0.32 -20.96
CA ILE A 329 -15.75 -1.52 -20.87
C ILE A 329 -16.29 -1.83 -22.27
N GLU A 330 -15.94 -2.99 -22.78
CA GLU A 330 -16.47 -3.52 -24.04
C GLU A 330 -17.78 -4.27 -23.79
N LYS A 331 -18.62 -4.42 -24.83
CA LYS A 331 -19.89 -5.16 -24.69
C LYS A 331 -19.70 -6.63 -24.29
N SER A 332 -18.56 -7.22 -24.66
CA SER A 332 -18.19 -8.60 -24.31
C SER A 332 -17.70 -8.74 -22.88
N ASP A 333 -17.20 -7.67 -22.26
CA ASP A 333 -16.64 -7.70 -20.91
C ASP A 333 -17.71 -8.17 -19.91
N LYS A 334 -17.40 -9.21 -19.15
CA LYS A 334 -18.21 -9.69 -18.03
C LYS A 334 -18.09 -8.70 -16.89
N VAL A 335 -19.08 -7.80 -16.77
CA VAL A 335 -19.11 -6.80 -15.71
C VAL A 335 -19.84 -7.36 -14.50
N ALA A 336 -19.14 -7.43 -13.37
CA ALA A 336 -19.74 -7.76 -12.07
C ALA A 336 -19.91 -6.49 -11.24
N THR A 337 -21.00 -6.40 -10.47
CA THR A 337 -21.20 -5.29 -9.52
C THR A 337 -21.43 -5.81 -8.12
N ALA A 338 -20.97 -5.07 -7.11
CA ALA A 338 -21.21 -5.30 -5.68
C ALA A 338 -21.27 -3.97 -4.91
N GLY A 339 -21.74 -4.01 -3.67
CA GLY A 339 -21.68 -2.87 -2.75
C GLY A 339 -23.04 -2.44 -2.20
N SER A 340 -23.22 -1.14 -2.00
CA SER A 340 -24.49 -0.56 -1.56
C SER A 340 -25.60 -0.67 -2.61
N CYS A 341 -26.83 -0.38 -2.21
CA CYS A 341 -28.01 -0.41 -3.07
C CYS A 341 -27.91 0.44 -4.35
N PHE A 342 -27.10 1.51 -4.35
CA PHE A 342 -26.88 2.35 -5.53
C PHE A 342 -26.20 1.60 -6.70
N ALA A 343 -25.43 0.55 -6.42
CA ALA A 343 -24.82 -0.30 -7.46
C ALA A 343 -25.88 -0.98 -8.36
N GLN A 344 -27.10 -1.20 -7.86
CA GLN A 344 -28.19 -1.80 -8.63
C GLN A 344 -28.57 -0.94 -9.85
N HIS A 345 -28.39 0.38 -9.80
CA HIS A 345 -28.62 1.25 -10.94
C HIS A 345 -27.60 1.03 -12.07
N ILE A 346 -26.33 0.82 -11.72
CA ILE A 346 -25.26 0.53 -12.68
C ILE A 346 -25.54 -0.81 -13.37
N ALA A 347 -25.84 -1.84 -12.58
CA ALA A 347 -26.22 -3.16 -13.09
C ALA A 347 -27.40 -3.08 -14.07
N ARG A 348 -28.52 -2.47 -13.66
CA ARG A 348 -29.73 -2.29 -14.48
C ARG A 348 -29.44 -1.53 -15.78
N THR A 349 -28.57 -0.51 -15.72
CA THR A 349 -28.22 0.31 -16.89
C THR A 349 -27.36 -0.48 -17.88
N LEU A 350 -26.30 -1.14 -17.41
CA LEU A 350 -25.44 -1.97 -18.25
C LEU A 350 -26.23 -3.06 -18.97
N SER A 351 -27.11 -3.78 -18.26
CA SER A 351 -27.97 -4.80 -18.86
C SER A 351 -28.90 -4.19 -19.92
N LYS A 352 -29.58 -3.07 -19.63
CA LYS A 352 -30.48 -2.39 -20.59
C LYS A 352 -29.74 -1.87 -21.82
N SER A 353 -28.47 -1.48 -21.69
CA SER A 353 -27.62 -1.00 -22.78
C SER A 353 -26.92 -2.11 -23.57
N GLY A 354 -27.22 -3.38 -23.25
CA GLY A 354 -26.69 -4.55 -23.98
C GLY A 354 -25.23 -4.88 -23.67
N PHE A 355 -24.74 -4.49 -22.49
CA PHE A 355 -23.46 -4.96 -21.95
C PHE A 355 -23.68 -6.30 -21.24
N ASN A 356 -22.61 -7.08 -21.18
CA ASN A 356 -22.60 -8.37 -20.51
C ASN A 356 -22.51 -8.19 -18.98
N TYR A 357 -23.64 -7.85 -18.36
CA TYR A 357 -23.76 -7.89 -16.91
C TYR A 357 -23.73 -9.34 -16.42
N PHE A 358 -22.66 -9.70 -15.72
CA PHE A 358 -22.35 -11.08 -15.39
C PHE A 358 -23.04 -11.49 -14.07
N ILE A 359 -23.98 -12.43 -14.19
CA ILE A 359 -24.74 -13.01 -13.08
C ILE A 359 -24.55 -14.54 -13.12
N PRO A 360 -23.56 -15.10 -12.41
CA PRO A 360 -23.39 -16.56 -12.29
C PRO A 360 -24.44 -17.27 -11.44
N GLU A 361 -25.27 -16.54 -10.66
CA GLU A 361 -26.33 -17.12 -9.82
C GLU A 361 -27.73 -16.80 -10.37
N SER A 362 -28.31 -17.76 -11.08
CA SER A 362 -29.66 -17.62 -11.65
C SER A 362 -30.75 -18.00 -10.65
N ALA A 363 -31.91 -17.35 -10.75
CA ALA A 363 -33.11 -17.77 -10.03
C ALA A 363 -33.53 -19.19 -10.45
N PRO A 364 -34.03 -20.02 -9.52
CA PRO A 364 -34.72 -21.26 -9.84
C PRO A 364 -35.87 -21.01 -10.83
N ALA A 365 -36.08 -21.94 -11.76
CA ALA A 365 -37.07 -21.79 -12.83
C ALA A 365 -38.52 -21.76 -12.33
N GLU A 366 -38.75 -22.23 -11.11
CA GLU A 366 -40.05 -22.30 -10.45
C GLU A 366 -40.46 -20.99 -9.78
N LEU A 367 -39.51 -20.06 -9.55
CA LEU A 367 -39.82 -18.75 -8.98
C LEU A 367 -40.31 -17.81 -10.08
N ASP A 368 -41.42 -17.13 -9.81
CA ASP A 368 -41.79 -15.98 -10.64
C ASP A 368 -40.82 -14.80 -10.42
N VAL A 369 -40.94 -13.77 -11.25
CA VAL A 369 -40.04 -12.62 -11.23
C VAL A 369 -40.12 -11.86 -9.89
N GLU A 370 -41.30 -11.77 -9.29
CA GLU A 370 -41.47 -11.07 -8.00
C GLU A 370 -40.80 -11.85 -6.86
N GLN A 371 -41.03 -13.16 -6.81
CA GLN A 371 -40.42 -14.05 -5.82
C GLN A 371 -38.90 -14.10 -5.97
N ALA A 372 -38.40 -14.15 -7.21
CA ALA A 372 -36.97 -14.11 -7.49
C ALA A 372 -36.35 -12.80 -6.99
N HIS A 373 -37.01 -11.66 -7.25
CA HIS A 373 -36.56 -10.35 -6.77
C HIS A 373 -36.60 -10.24 -5.25
N LEU A 374 -37.68 -10.69 -4.60
CA LEU A 374 -37.80 -10.73 -3.12
C LEU A 374 -36.67 -11.54 -2.47
N LYS A 375 -36.23 -12.62 -3.12
CA LYS A 375 -35.09 -13.44 -2.69
C LYS A 375 -33.73 -12.96 -3.22
N ASN A 376 -33.67 -11.76 -3.78
CA ASN A 376 -32.47 -11.08 -4.26
C ASN A 376 -31.77 -11.70 -5.48
N TYR A 377 -32.46 -12.55 -6.25
CA TYR A 377 -31.90 -13.02 -7.52
C TYR A 377 -31.86 -11.90 -8.55
N GLY A 378 -30.72 -11.75 -9.22
CA GLY A 378 -30.51 -10.71 -10.24
C GLY A 378 -30.35 -9.28 -9.70
N VAL A 379 -30.35 -9.08 -8.38
CA VAL A 379 -30.10 -7.77 -7.75
C VAL A 379 -28.62 -7.38 -7.90
N PHE A 380 -27.74 -8.33 -7.64
CA PHE A 380 -26.28 -8.23 -7.83
C PHE A 380 -25.77 -9.42 -8.66
N SER A 381 -24.46 -9.47 -8.92
CA SER A 381 -23.85 -10.59 -9.67
C SER A 381 -24.00 -11.95 -8.97
N ALA A 382 -24.08 -11.95 -7.65
CA ALA A 382 -24.44 -13.13 -6.86
C ALA A 382 -25.29 -12.69 -5.66
N ARG A 383 -25.96 -13.64 -5.01
CA ARG A 383 -26.97 -13.43 -3.97
C ARG A 383 -26.33 -13.20 -2.59
N TYR A 384 -25.35 -12.29 -2.51
CA TYR A 384 -24.69 -11.89 -1.27
C TYR A 384 -25.36 -10.70 -0.56
N GLY A 385 -26.42 -10.13 -1.13
CA GLY A 385 -27.11 -8.95 -0.57
C GLY A 385 -26.28 -7.67 -0.69
N ASN A 386 -26.59 -6.64 0.09
CA ASN A 386 -25.77 -5.42 0.10
C ASN A 386 -24.46 -5.66 0.85
N ILE A 387 -23.37 -5.13 0.30
CA ILE A 387 -22.06 -5.07 0.97
C ILE A 387 -21.81 -3.62 1.34
N TYR A 388 -22.00 -3.28 2.62
CA TYR A 388 -21.92 -1.90 3.08
C TYR A 388 -20.49 -1.48 3.38
N THR A 389 -19.71 -2.34 4.02
CA THR A 389 -18.31 -2.04 4.40
C THR A 389 -17.33 -2.84 3.55
N VAL A 390 -16.12 -2.29 3.35
CA VAL A 390 -15.08 -2.99 2.58
C VAL A 390 -14.64 -4.29 3.27
N ARG A 391 -14.63 -4.31 4.61
CA ARG A 391 -14.35 -5.51 5.40
C ARG A 391 -15.29 -6.68 5.05
N GLN A 392 -16.56 -6.40 4.76
CA GLN A 392 -17.51 -7.43 4.33
C GLN A 392 -17.14 -8.02 2.95
N LEU A 393 -16.65 -7.22 2.00
CA LEU A 393 -16.16 -7.71 0.72
C LEU A 393 -14.97 -8.65 0.91
N VAL A 394 -13.99 -8.24 1.72
CA VAL A 394 -12.81 -9.06 2.06
C VAL A 394 -13.25 -10.40 2.66
N GLN A 395 -14.15 -10.36 3.65
CA GLN A 395 -14.69 -11.56 4.29
C GLN A 395 -15.46 -12.45 3.31
N LEU A 396 -16.26 -11.87 2.39
CA LEU A 396 -17.00 -12.65 1.40
C LEU A 396 -16.04 -13.46 0.51
N ILE A 397 -14.99 -12.81 0.00
CA ILE A 397 -13.97 -13.48 -0.83
C ILE A 397 -13.27 -14.57 -0.01
N GLN A 398 -12.84 -14.27 1.22
CA GLN A 398 -12.17 -15.26 2.06
C GLN A 398 -13.07 -16.45 2.42
N ARG A 399 -14.35 -16.21 2.73
CA ARG A 399 -15.34 -17.26 3.02
C ARG A 399 -15.60 -18.15 1.81
N ALA A 400 -15.73 -17.56 0.61
CA ALA A 400 -15.96 -18.32 -0.62
C ALA A 400 -14.81 -19.30 -0.96
N TYR A 401 -13.59 -19.01 -0.50
CA TYR A 401 -12.40 -19.88 -0.66
C TYR A 401 -12.01 -20.62 0.63
N GLY A 402 -12.86 -20.63 1.66
CA GLY A 402 -12.59 -21.33 2.93
C GLY A 402 -11.41 -20.79 3.73
N LYS A 403 -10.90 -19.59 3.40
CA LYS A 403 -9.80 -18.92 4.12
C LYS A 403 -10.25 -18.24 5.41
N PHE A 404 -11.56 -18.01 5.55
CA PHE A 404 -12.17 -17.50 6.78
C PHE A 404 -13.47 -18.25 7.04
N ILE A 405 -13.61 -18.82 8.24
CA ILE A 405 -14.80 -19.56 8.67
C ILE A 405 -15.29 -18.90 9.96
N PRO A 406 -16.34 -18.05 9.91
CA PRO A 406 -16.86 -17.36 11.08
C PRO A 406 -17.39 -18.34 12.14
N ASP A 407 -17.26 -17.98 13.40
CA ASP A 407 -17.90 -18.67 14.54
C ASP A 407 -19.43 -18.54 14.45
N GLU A 408 -19.92 -17.35 14.09
CA GLU A 408 -21.35 -17.07 13.94
C GLU A 408 -21.93 -17.80 12.71
N LYS A 409 -22.63 -18.91 12.95
CA LYS A 409 -23.19 -19.76 11.89
C LYS A 409 -24.57 -19.30 11.42
N TYR A 410 -25.40 -18.86 12.34
CA TYR A 410 -26.77 -18.44 12.09
C TYR A 410 -27.24 -17.52 13.22
N TRP A 411 -28.19 -16.65 12.89
CA TRP A 411 -29.02 -15.97 13.86
C TRP A 411 -30.40 -16.63 13.95
N ILE A 412 -31.12 -16.39 15.04
CA ILE A 412 -32.48 -16.91 15.25
C ILE A 412 -33.44 -15.73 15.28
N ARG A 413 -34.51 -15.80 14.50
CA ARG A 413 -35.63 -14.84 14.51
C ARG A 413 -36.59 -15.13 15.66
N LYS A 414 -37.50 -14.18 15.93
CA LYS A 414 -38.54 -14.33 16.96
C LYS A 414 -39.47 -15.53 16.70
N ASP A 415 -39.69 -15.88 15.43
CA ASP A 415 -40.48 -17.03 14.97
C ASP A 415 -39.72 -18.37 15.01
N GLY A 416 -38.43 -18.34 15.39
CA GLY A 416 -37.56 -19.52 15.46
C GLY A 416 -36.85 -19.86 14.13
N ALA A 417 -37.12 -19.15 13.04
CA ALA A 417 -36.44 -19.37 11.77
C ALA A 417 -34.96 -18.93 11.85
N LEU A 418 -34.09 -19.62 11.10
CA LEU A 418 -32.67 -19.30 11.04
C LEU A 418 -32.39 -18.21 10.01
N VAL A 419 -31.42 -17.35 10.29
CA VAL A 419 -31.01 -16.24 9.41
C VAL A 419 -29.51 -16.31 9.16
N ASP A 420 -29.10 -16.07 7.92
CA ASP A 420 -27.68 -15.91 7.58
C ASP A 420 -27.17 -14.55 8.11
N PRO A 421 -26.24 -14.51 9.08
CA PRO A 421 -25.76 -13.26 9.68
C PRO A 421 -25.14 -12.30 8.67
N PHE A 422 -24.65 -12.83 7.54
CA PHE A 422 -23.98 -12.06 6.50
C PHE A 422 -24.90 -11.69 5.35
N ARG A 423 -26.11 -12.25 5.30
CA ARG A 423 -27.13 -11.98 4.28
C ARG A 423 -28.52 -12.00 4.92
N PRO A 424 -28.77 -11.12 5.92
CA PRO A 424 -29.87 -11.30 6.86
C PRO A 424 -31.27 -11.22 6.23
N GLN A 425 -31.42 -10.57 5.08
CA GLN A 425 -32.70 -10.45 4.37
C GLN A 425 -32.80 -11.33 3.11
N ILE A 426 -31.83 -12.21 2.86
CA ILE A 426 -31.76 -12.97 1.61
C ILE A 426 -32.84 -14.04 1.45
N GLU A 427 -33.40 -14.46 2.58
CA GLU A 427 -34.53 -15.36 2.67
C GLU A 427 -35.55 -14.70 3.61
N PRO A 428 -36.59 -14.02 3.07
CA PRO A 428 -37.51 -13.19 3.87
C PRO A 428 -38.22 -13.92 5.01
N GLU A 429 -38.52 -15.21 4.82
CA GLU A 429 -39.15 -16.09 5.83
C GLU A 429 -38.12 -16.81 6.71
N GLY A 430 -36.83 -16.60 6.48
CA GLY A 430 -35.74 -17.34 7.10
C GLY A 430 -35.61 -18.78 6.60
N PHE A 431 -34.55 -19.45 7.05
CA PHE A 431 -34.25 -20.83 6.75
C PHE A 431 -34.87 -21.75 7.81
N LYS A 432 -35.47 -22.86 7.36
CA LYS A 432 -36.12 -23.85 8.22
C LYS A 432 -35.15 -24.62 9.12
N ASP A 433 -33.92 -24.83 8.65
CA ASP A 433 -32.89 -25.62 9.32
C ASP A 433 -31.49 -25.25 8.83
N PHE A 434 -30.48 -25.65 9.58
CA PHE A 434 -29.08 -25.33 9.27
C PHE A 434 -28.62 -25.94 7.94
N GLY A 435 -29.15 -27.10 7.54
CA GLY A 435 -28.81 -27.74 6.27
C GLY A 435 -29.22 -26.88 5.07
N SER A 436 -30.45 -26.33 5.10
CA SER A 436 -30.95 -25.43 4.06
C SER A 436 -30.19 -24.10 3.98
N LEU A 437 -29.79 -23.55 5.14
CA LEU A 437 -28.94 -22.35 5.21
C LEU A 437 -27.55 -22.63 4.64
N ALA A 438 -26.91 -23.74 5.04
CA ALA A 438 -25.58 -24.12 4.57
C ALA A 438 -25.58 -24.42 3.06
N ALA A 439 -26.63 -25.06 2.53
CA ALA A 439 -26.78 -25.29 1.09
C ALA A 439 -26.87 -23.97 0.32
N SER A 440 -27.67 -23.01 0.80
CA SER A 440 -27.74 -21.67 0.18
C SER A 440 -26.41 -20.90 0.25
N GLN A 441 -25.61 -21.11 1.30
CA GLN A 441 -24.27 -20.53 1.40
C GLN A 441 -23.30 -21.14 0.39
N GLU A 442 -23.34 -22.46 0.19
CA GLU A 442 -22.46 -23.10 -0.81
C GLU A 442 -22.84 -22.72 -2.24
N GLU A 443 -24.14 -22.61 -2.55
CA GLU A 443 -24.62 -22.08 -3.83
C GLU A 443 -24.06 -20.68 -4.09
N LEU A 444 -24.16 -19.79 -3.10
CA LEU A 444 -23.55 -18.46 -3.17
C LEU A 444 -22.05 -18.54 -3.38
N PHE A 445 -21.32 -19.30 -2.57
CA PHE A 445 -19.87 -19.34 -2.64
C PHE A 445 -19.38 -19.88 -3.99
N SER A 446 -20.09 -20.86 -4.56
CA SER A 446 -19.86 -21.31 -5.93
C SER A 446 -20.04 -20.19 -6.94
N ALA A 447 -21.12 -19.41 -6.82
CA ALA A 447 -21.37 -18.26 -7.69
C ALA A 447 -20.33 -17.14 -7.52
N VAL A 448 -19.89 -16.86 -6.29
CA VAL A 448 -18.85 -15.86 -5.99
C VAL A 448 -17.51 -16.28 -6.57
N ARG A 449 -17.12 -17.56 -6.46
CA ARG A 449 -15.90 -18.08 -7.12
C ARG A 449 -16.00 -17.92 -8.63
N SER A 450 -17.12 -18.33 -9.23
CA SER A 450 -17.39 -18.16 -10.67
C SER A 450 -17.31 -16.69 -11.10
N MET A 451 -17.89 -15.77 -10.30
CA MET A 451 -17.81 -14.33 -10.51
C MET A 451 -16.36 -13.84 -10.54
N LEU A 452 -15.59 -14.13 -9.48
CA LEU A 452 -14.21 -13.65 -9.32
C LEU A 452 -13.28 -14.20 -10.40
N GLU A 453 -13.43 -15.49 -10.74
CA GLU A 453 -12.59 -16.18 -11.73
C GLU A 453 -12.85 -15.74 -13.17
N ASN A 454 -14.04 -15.18 -13.47
CA ASN A 454 -14.45 -14.93 -14.85
C ASN A 454 -14.83 -13.48 -15.16
N MET A 455 -14.96 -12.58 -14.17
CA MET A 455 -15.29 -11.18 -14.44
C MET A 455 -14.11 -10.43 -15.08
N ASP A 456 -14.39 -9.55 -16.02
CA ASP A 456 -13.38 -8.70 -16.65
C ASP A 456 -13.28 -7.33 -15.96
N VAL A 457 -14.44 -6.85 -15.46
CA VAL A 457 -14.58 -5.57 -14.77
C VAL A 457 -15.41 -5.75 -13.52
N PHE A 458 -14.92 -5.26 -12.39
CA PHE A 458 -15.62 -5.25 -11.12
C PHE A 458 -15.98 -3.83 -10.71
N VAL A 459 -17.26 -3.52 -10.56
CA VAL A 459 -17.72 -2.22 -10.05
C VAL A 459 -18.14 -2.38 -8.59
N PHE A 460 -17.43 -1.70 -7.69
CA PHE A 460 -17.71 -1.76 -6.26
C PHE A 460 -18.17 -0.40 -5.73
N THR A 461 -19.43 -0.34 -5.27
CA THR A 461 -20.03 0.87 -4.72
C THR A 461 -19.93 0.89 -3.20
N LEU A 462 -19.05 1.74 -2.68
CA LEU A 462 -18.77 1.92 -1.26
C LEU A 462 -19.97 2.52 -0.53
N GLY A 463 -20.46 1.79 0.47
CA GLY A 463 -21.66 2.16 1.22
C GLY A 463 -21.35 3.00 2.44
N LEU A 464 -20.79 2.35 3.47
CA LEU A 464 -20.71 2.83 4.84
C LEU A 464 -19.36 2.50 5.48
N THR A 465 -19.03 3.21 6.56
CA THR A 465 -17.92 2.91 7.47
C THR A 465 -18.39 2.26 8.78
N GLU A 466 -19.68 2.37 9.10
CA GLU A 466 -20.28 1.78 10.29
C GLU A 466 -20.63 0.30 10.05
N GLY A 467 -20.45 -0.53 11.09
CA GLY A 467 -20.82 -1.93 11.07
C GLY A 467 -20.83 -2.55 12.47
N TRP A 468 -21.13 -3.85 12.52
CA TRP A 468 -21.12 -4.63 13.76
C TRP A 468 -20.13 -5.76 13.65
N ARG A 469 -19.32 -5.95 14.69
CA ARG A 469 -18.24 -6.93 14.73
C ARG A 469 -18.43 -7.90 15.88
N SER A 470 -18.23 -9.19 15.60
CA SER A 470 -18.07 -10.23 16.59
C SER A 470 -16.75 -10.04 17.34
N LYS A 471 -16.80 -9.98 18.67
CA LYS A 471 -15.63 -9.92 19.55
C LYS A 471 -14.88 -11.25 19.63
N ILE A 472 -15.49 -12.35 19.17
CA ILE A 472 -14.93 -13.70 19.25
C ILE A 472 -13.87 -13.91 18.16
N ASP A 473 -14.20 -13.54 16.92
CA ASP A 473 -13.42 -13.88 15.73
C ASP A 473 -13.23 -12.69 14.77
N GLY A 474 -13.75 -11.52 15.13
CA GLY A 474 -13.66 -10.30 14.32
C GLY A 474 -14.60 -10.25 13.12
N ALA A 475 -15.53 -11.20 12.96
CA ALA A 475 -16.46 -11.22 11.84
C ALA A 475 -17.36 -9.97 11.82
N VAL A 476 -17.46 -9.31 10.68
CA VAL A 476 -18.27 -8.09 10.48
C VAL A 476 -19.55 -8.39 9.72
N PHE A 477 -20.67 -7.85 10.22
CA PHE A 477 -22.03 -8.08 9.73
C PHE A 477 -22.64 -6.84 9.08
N PRO A 478 -23.55 -6.99 8.10
CA PRO A 478 -24.25 -5.88 7.43
C PRO A 478 -25.30 -5.21 8.29
N LEU A 479 -25.89 -5.92 9.25
CA LEU A 479 -26.86 -5.39 10.20
C LEU A 479 -26.45 -5.71 11.63
N ALA A 480 -26.95 -4.94 12.59
CA ALA A 480 -26.79 -5.25 14.00
C ALA A 480 -27.56 -6.53 14.36
N PRO A 481 -26.97 -7.42 15.17
CA PRO A 481 -27.72 -8.50 15.82
C PRO A 481 -28.94 -7.94 16.56
N GLY A 482 -30.11 -8.54 16.34
CA GLY A 482 -31.40 -8.09 16.86
C GLY A 482 -32.26 -7.29 15.88
N VAL A 483 -31.70 -6.82 14.74
CA VAL A 483 -32.47 -6.10 13.71
C VAL A 483 -33.25 -7.08 12.84
N ALA A 484 -32.56 -8.01 12.18
CA ALA A 484 -33.16 -9.01 11.29
C ALA A 484 -33.15 -10.44 11.87
N GLY A 485 -32.51 -10.62 13.03
CA GLY A 485 -32.34 -11.90 13.72
C GLY A 485 -31.26 -11.79 14.81
N GLY A 486 -31.24 -12.73 15.74
CA GLY A 486 -30.28 -12.76 16.84
C GLY A 486 -30.69 -11.83 17.99
N SER A 487 -29.80 -11.62 18.95
CA SER A 487 -30.01 -10.72 20.08
C SER A 487 -28.87 -9.71 20.18
N PRO A 488 -29.15 -8.47 20.62
CA PRO A 488 -28.12 -7.45 20.86
C PRO A 488 -27.32 -7.80 22.12
N ASP A 489 -26.43 -8.78 22.01
CA ASP A 489 -25.51 -9.21 23.05
C ASP A 489 -24.20 -8.42 22.92
N PHE A 490 -24.06 -7.36 23.71
CA PHE A 490 -22.89 -6.49 23.66
C PHE A 490 -21.62 -7.11 24.27
N ASP A 491 -21.71 -8.27 24.93
CA ASP A 491 -20.53 -9.04 25.34
C ASP A 491 -19.96 -9.83 24.15
N ARG A 492 -20.81 -10.18 23.18
CA ARG A 492 -20.41 -10.88 21.94
C ARG A 492 -20.16 -9.94 20.76
N TYR A 493 -20.86 -8.81 20.69
CA TYR A 493 -20.79 -7.91 19.55
C TYR A 493 -20.41 -6.48 19.97
N GLU A 494 -19.74 -5.79 19.06
CA GLU A 494 -19.44 -4.37 19.19
C GLU A 494 -19.76 -3.61 17.92
N PHE A 495 -20.15 -2.35 18.11
CA PHE A 495 -20.19 -1.38 17.04
C PHE A 495 -18.77 -1.01 16.61
N VAL A 496 -18.56 -0.86 15.30
CA VAL A 496 -17.31 -0.38 14.73
C VAL A 496 -17.58 0.69 13.69
N ASN A 497 -16.69 1.67 13.61
CA ASN A 497 -16.68 2.70 12.57
C ASN A 497 -15.27 2.76 11.98
N PHE A 498 -15.09 2.21 10.78
CA PHE A 498 -13.78 2.06 10.17
C PHE A 498 -13.16 3.40 9.78
N THR A 499 -11.89 3.58 10.13
CA THR A 499 -11.10 4.76 9.76
C THR A 499 -10.68 4.72 8.29
N ALA A 500 -10.23 5.86 7.75
CA ALA A 500 -9.70 5.92 6.38
C ALA A 500 -8.53 4.97 6.13
N GLU A 501 -7.63 4.80 7.10
CA GLU A 501 -6.50 3.88 6.98
C GLU A 501 -6.98 2.42 6.91
N GLU A 502 -7.92 2.02 7.77
CA GLU A 502 -8.50 0.68 7.76
C GLU A 502 -9.26 0.39 6.47
N VAL A 503 -10.06 1.34 5.98
CA VAL A 503 -10.78 1.21 4.70
C VAL A 503 -9.81 1.13 3.52
N THR A 504 -8.77 1.97 3.48
CA THR A 504 -7.72 1.89 2.44
C THR A 504 -7.03 0.53 2.47
N THR A 505 -6.68 0.04 3.66
CA THR A 505 -6.04 -1.26 3.86
C THR A 505 -6.94 -2.39 3.36
N ASP A 506 -8.23 -2.36 3.70
CA ASP A 506 -9.20 -3.34 3.25
C ASP A 506 -9.44 -3.29 1.73
N LEU A 507 -9.38 -2.11 1.11
CA LEU A 507 -9.48 -1.96 -0.34
C LEU A 507 -8.26 -2.56 -1.05
N PHE A 508 -7.04 -2.28 -0.57
CA PHE A 508 -5.83 -2.95 -1.05
C PHE A 508 -5.96 -4.46 -0.92
N LYS A 509 -6.36 -4.95 0.25
CA LYS A 509 -6.59 -6.37 0.52
C LYS A 509 -7.61 -6.99 -0.44
N ALA A 510 -8.72 -6.30 -0.70
CA ALA A 510 -9.76 -6.77 -1.61
C ALA A 510 -9.22 -6.89 -3.04
N VAL A 511 -8.50 -5.86 -3.52
CA VAL A 511 -7.87 -5.88 -4.86
C VAL A 511 -6.82 -6.98 -4.95
N ASP A 512 -5.97 -7.16 -3.93
CA ASP A 512 -4.97 -8.22 -3.89
C ASP A 512 -5.61 -9.62 -3.94
N LEU A 513 -6.70 -9.83 -3.20
CA LEU A 513 -7.43 -11.09 -3.22
C LEU A 513 -8.06 -11.35 -4.59
N ILE A 514 -8.70 -10.33 -5.19
CA ILE A 514 -9.31 -10.42 -6.53
C ILE A 514 -8.22 -10.72 -7.56
N ARG A 515 -7.12 -9.97 -7.59
CA ARG A 515 -6.03 -10.14 -8.57
C ARG A 515 -5.21 -11.40 -8.36
N GLY A 516 -5.15 -11.92 -7.13
CA GLY A 516 -4.60 -13.23 -6.85
C GLY A 516 -5.40 -14.37 -7.48
N ILE A 517 -6.69 -14.16 -7.77
CA ILE A 517 -7.59 -15.11 -8.44
C ILE A 517 -7.64 -14.82 -9.95
N ASN A 518 -7.78 -13.54 -10.31
CA ASN A 518 -7.96 -13.05 -11.67
C ASN A 518 -7.08 -11.80 -11.90
N PRO A 519 -5.82 -12.00 -12.34
CA PRO A 519 -4.84 -10.92 -12.47
C PRO A 519 -5.22 -9.80 -13.45
N SER A 520 -6.08 -10.11 -14.43
CA SER A 520 -6.53 -9.16 -15.46
C SER A 520 -7.72 -8.29 -15.05
N CYS A 521 -8.33 -8.54 -13.88
CA CYS A 521 -9.51 -7.82 -13.46
C CYS A 521 -9.24 -6.33 -13.28
N ARG A 522 -10.08 -5.51 -13.93
CA ARG A 522 -10.13 -4.05 -13.79
C ARG A 522 -11.21 -3.67 -12.80
N VAL A 523 -11.00 -2.62 -12.01
CA VAL A 523 -11.94 -2.25 -10.95
C VAL A 523 -12.37 -0.80 -11.09
N ILE A 524 -13.65 -0.54 -10.84
CA ILE A 524 -14.20 0.80 -10.67
C ILE A 524 -14.73 0.91 -9.25
N PHE A 525 -14.13 1.79 -8.45
CA PHE A 525 -14.70 2.21 -7.18
C PHE A 525 -15.62 3.40 -7.38
N THR A 526 -16.71 3.42 -6.63
CA THR A 526 -17.57 4.61 -6.53
C THR A 526 -18.14 4.72 -5.13
N VAL A 527 -18.37 5.94 -4.64
CA VAL A 527 -19.02 6.15 -3.34
C VAL A 527 -20.52 6.33 -3.55
N SER A 528 -21.30 5.65 -2.72
CA SER A 528 -22.77 5.75 -2.72
C SER A 528 -23.21 7.15 -2.24
N PRO A 529 -24.10 7.84 -2.98
CA PRO A 529 -24.64 9.13 -2.57
C PRO A 529 -25.67 9.04 -1.45
N VAL A 530 -26.19 7.85 -1.16
CA VAL A 530 -27.27 7.64 -0.20
C VAL A 530 -26.77 7.86 1.24
N PRO A 531 -27.34 8.82 1.99
CA PRO A 531 -27.05 9.02 3.42
C PRO A 531 -27.33 7.78 4.29
N LEU A 532 -26.64 7.67 5.43
CA LEU A 532 -26.95 6.64 6.44
C LEU A 532 -28.41 6.79 6.86
N ILE A 533 -29.11 5.66 7.01
CA ILE A 533 -30.48 5.71 7.56
C ILE A 533 -30.45 6.10 9.05
N ALA A 534 -29.43 5.64 9.76
CA ALA A 534 -29.20 5.87 11.18
C ALA A 534 -27.70 5.73 11.48
N THR A 535 -27.24 6.36 12.56
CA THR A 535 -25.87 6.20 13.08
C THR A 535 -25.95 5.67 14.50
N TYR A 536 -25.08 4.73 14.86
CA TYR A 536 -24.97 4.27 16.25
C TYR A 536 -24.02 5.14 17.09
N GLU A 537 -23.24 6.00 16.43
CA GLU A 537 -22.44 7.02 17.11
C GLU A 537 -23.36 7.96 17.92
N ASN A 538 -22.87 8.45 19.05
CA ASN A 538 -23.53 9.53 19.78
C ASN A 538 -23.30 10.89 19.09
N LYS A 539 -23.72 10.99 17.83
CA LYS A 539 -23.55 12.11 16.92
C LYS A 539 -24.77 12.25 16.02
N HIS A 540 -24.90 13.39 15.37
CA HIS A 540 -25.98 13.63 14.41
C HIS A 540 -25.77 12.83 13.13
N ALA A 541 -26.82 12.17 12.60
CA ALA A 541 -26.75 11.31 11.42
C ALA A 541 -26.16 12.00 10.17
N LEU A 542 -26.44 13.29 9.97
CA LEU A 542 -25.80 14.11 8.92
C LEU A 542 -24.27 14.19 9.09
N VAL A 543 -23.77 14.43 10.30
CA VAL A 543 -22.33 14.53 10.58
C VAL A 543 -21.65 13.18 10.38
N SER A 544 -22.28 12.10 10.87
CA SER A 544 -21.79 10.73 10.64
C SER A 544 -21.79 10.36 9.15
N THR A 545 -22.82 10.77 8.41
CA THR A 545 -22.87 10.61 6.95
C THR A 545 -21.75 11.34 6.25
N THR A 546 -21.54 12.62 6.56
CA THR A 546 -20.43 13.37 5.95
C THR A 546 -19.10 12.70 6.23
N TYR A 547 -18.83 12.31 7.49
CA TYR A 547 -17.61 11.59 7.86
C TYR A 547 -17.45 10.28 7.06
N SER A 548 -18.48 9.45 7.06
CA SER A 548 -18.45 8.14 6.40
C SER A 548 -18.16 8.26 4.91
N LYS A 549 -18.84 9.16 4.20
CA LYS A 549 -18.62 9.36 2.76
C LYS A 549 -17.25 9.98 2.47
N SER A 550 -16.76 10.90 3.31
CA SER A 550 -15.40 11.46 3.16
C SER A 550 -14.33 10.40 3.36
N VAL A 551 -14.46 9.52 4.36
CA VAL A 551 -13.55 8.40 4.59
C VAL A 551 -13.49 7.47 3.37
N LEU A 552 -14.65 7.05 2.86
CA LEU A 552 -14.73 6.15 1.70
C LEU A 552 -14.15 6.81 0.43
N ARG A 553 -14.39 8.11 0.24
CA ARG A 553 -13.88 8.86 -0.91
C ARG A 553 -12.35 8.97 -0.91
N VAL A 554 -11.76 9.30 0.25
CA VAL A 554 -10.30 9.33 0.44
C VAL A 554 -9.71 7.95 0.22
N ALA A 555 -10.34 6.91 0.78
CA ALA A 555 -9.82 5.56 0.65
C ALA A 555 -9.83 5.06 -0.81
N ALA A 556 -10.90 5.34 -1.55
CA ALA A 556 -10.97 5.03 -2.97
C ALA A 556 -9.89 5.77 -3.79
N GLU A 557 -9.66 7.06 -3.49
CA GLU A 557 -8.63 7.88 -4.16
C GLU A 557 -7.23 7.32 -3.95
N ASN A 558 -6.91 6.95 -2.71
CA ASN A 558 -5.60 6.42 -2.35
C ASN A 558 -5.28 5.16 -3.16
N VAL A 559 -6.25 4.23 -3.27
CA VAL A 559 -6.04 2.98 -4.00
C VAL A 559 -5.99 3.22 -5.51
N SER A 560 -6.86 4.06 -6.07
CA SER A 560 -6.85 4.36 -7.51
C SER A 560 -5.57 5.08 -7.96
N ASN A 561 -4.96 5.89 -7.09
CA ASN A 561 -3.71 6.60 -7.41
C ASN A 561 -2.46 5.70 -7.35
N ILE A 562 -2.55 4.55 -6.67
CA ILE A 562 -1.42 3.65 -6.43
C ILE A 562 -1.43 2.45 -7.38
N LEU A 563 -2.61 1.91 -7.68
CA LEU A 563 -2.76 0.68 -8.46
C LEU A 563 -3.25 0.96 -9.88
N ASP A 564 -2.52 0.43 -10.87
CA ASP A 564 -2.94 0.47 -12.27
C ASP A 564 -4.25 -0.31 -12.48
N GLY A 565 -5.09 0.14 -13.43
CA GLY A 565 -6.35 -0.53 -13.80
C GLY A 565 -7.46 -0.43 -12.75
N ILE A 566 -7.35 0.55 -11.84
CA ILE A 566 -8.34 0.88 -10.81
C ILE A 566 -8.79 2.33 -11.01
N ASP A 567 -10.06 2.55 -11.30
CA ASP A 567 -10.64 3.87 -11.47
C ASP A 567 -11.55 4.25 -10.29
N TYR A 568 -11.65 5.56 -10.00
CA TYR A 568 -12.72 6.13 -9.18
C TYR A 568 -13.74 6.84 -10.08
N PHE A 569 -15.01 6.45 -9.97
CA PHE A 569 -16.14 7.11 -10.64
C PHE A 569 -16.94 7.96 -9.64
N GLY A 570 -17.13 9.25 -9.94
CA GLY A 570 -17.70 10.23 -9.03
C GLY A 570 -19.24 10.29 -8.97
N SER A 571 -19.93 9.17 -8.71
CA SER A 571 -21.41 9.23 -8.56
C SER A 571 -21.84 10.01 -7.32
N TYR A 572 -21.05 9.94 -6.25
CA TYR A 572 -21.28 10.70 -5.02
C TYR A 572 -21.31 12.21 -5.29
N GLU A 573 -20.31 12.72 -5.99
CA GLU A 573 -20.15 14.14 -6.29
C GLU A 573 -21.24 14.65 -7.25
N ILE A 574 -21.64 13.84 -8.23
CA ILE A 574 -22.73 14.22 -9.16
C ILE A 574 -24.03 14.43 -8.38
N ILE A 575 -24.39 13.53 -7.47
CA ILE A 575 -25.65 13.63 -6.72
C ILE A 575 -25.59 14.68 -5.61
N THR A 576 -24.49 14.74 -4.86
CA THR A 576 -24.39 15.59 -3.65
C THR A 576 -23.85 17.00 -3.90
N GLY A 577 -23.36 17.26 -5.12
CA GLY A 577 -22.73 18.52 -5.46
C GLY A 577 -23.64 19.74 -5.29
N SER A 578 -23.12 20.81 -4.71
CA SER A 578 -23.87 22.05 -4.42
C SER A 578 -24.47 22.74 -5.64
N TYR A 579 -23.97 22.43 -6.84
CA TYR A 579 -24.48 22.95 -8.11
C TYR A 579 -25.95 22.61 -8.38
N ASN A 580 -26.41 21.44 -7.93
CA ASN A 580 -27.79 20.97 -8.12
C ASN A 580 -28.74 21.41 -6.99
N ARG A 581 -28.22 22.03 -5.92
CA ARG A 581 -28.99 22.54 -4.77
C ARG A 581 -29.94 21.50 -4.14
N GLY A 582 -29.54 20.23 -4.13
CA GLY A 582 -30.33 19.13 -3.56
C GLY A 582 -31.44 18.60 -4.47
N SER A 583 -31.57 19.09 -5.71
CA SER A 583 -32.65 18.69 -6.64
C SER A 583 -32.57 17.23 -7.11
N TYR A 584 -31.53 16.49 -6.73
CA TYR A 584 -31.41 15.05 -7.00
C TYR A 584 -31.84 14.15 -5.85
N PHE A 585 -32.25 14.70 -4.72
CA PHE A 585 -32.87 13.95 -3.64
C PHE A 585 -34.40 14.10 -3.68
N GLU A 586 -35.10 13.04 -3.29
CA GLU A 586 -36.53 13.04 -3.05
C GLU A 586 -36.87 13.81 -1.74
N ASP A 587 -38.16 13.91 -1.41
CA ASP A 587 -38.66 14.65 -0.23
C ASP A 587 -38.07 14.17 1.12
N ASP A 588 -37.61 12.91 1.18
CA ASP A 588 -36.95 12.33 2.36
C ASP A 588 -35.49 12.79 2.54
N LEU A 589 -34.94 13.52 1.56
CA LEU A 589 -33.56 13.99 1.50
C LEU A 589 -32.50 12.86 1.55
N ARG A 590 -32.91 11.63 1.23
CA ARG A 590 -32.05 10.43 1.26
C ARG A 590 -32.13 9.64 -0.04
N SER A 591 -33.34 9.40 -0.54
CA SER A 591 -33.60 8.68 -1.78
C SER A 591 -33.21 9.54 -2.98
N VAL A 592 -32.59 8.93 -3.99
CA VAL A 592 -32.14 9.64 -5.19
C VAL A 592 -33.24 9.61 -6.23
N THR A 593 -33.54 10.78 -6.80
CA THR A 593 -34.53 10.92 -7.88
C THR A 593 -34.13 10.17 -9.15
N ASP A 594 -35.11 9.77 -9.96
CA ASP A 594 -34.88 9.17 -11.28
C ASP A 594 -34.03 10.07 -12.19
N ASN A 595 -34.19 11.40 -12.08
CA ASN A 595 -33.40 12.36 -12.84
C ASN A 595 -31.93 12.34 -12.42
N GLY A 596 -31.64 12.30 -11.11
CA GLY A 596 -30.28 12.19 -10.58
C GLY A 596 -29.62 10.88 -11.00
N VAL A 597 -30.33 9.75 -10.84
CA VAL A 597 -29.86 8.43 -11.30
C VAL A 597 -29.55 8.46 -12.79
N SER A 598 -30.48 8.97 -13.61
CA SER A 598 -30.31 9.04 -15.06
C SER A 598 -29.10 9.87 -15.48
N HIS A 599 -28.84 10.98 -14.76
CA HIS A 599 -27.65 11.79 -14.98
C HIS A 599 -26.37 10.98 -14.71
N VAL A 600 -26.24 10.37 -13.53
CA VAL A 600 -25.07 9.55 -13.17
C VAL A 600 -24.85 8.43 -14.18
N MET A 601 -25.90 7.70 -14.55
CA MET A 601 -25.80 6.59 -15.50
C MET A 601 -25.38 7.07 -16.89
N ARG A 602 -25.87 8.22 -17.36
CA ARG A 602 -25.44 8.82 -18.64
C ARG A 602 -23.95 9.16 -18.62
N ILE A 603 -23.46 9.77 -17.55
CA ILE A 603 -22.03 10.11 -17.41
C ILE A 603 -21.18 8.83 -17.35
N PHE A 604 -21.60 7.81 -16.59
CA PHE A 604 -20.92 6.53 -16.51
C PHE A 604 -20.78 5.89 -17.91
N MET A 605 -21.90 5.77 -18.64
CA MET A 605 -21.90 5.16 -19.97
C MET A 605 -21.03 5.94 -20.97
N ASN A 606 -21.13 7.26 -20.98
CA ASN A 606 -20.36 8.11 -21.90
C ASN A 606 -18.85 7.96 -21.71
N ASN A 607 -18.39 7.79 -20.47
CA ASN A 607 -16.97 7.74 -20.14
C ASN A 607 -16.39 6.32 -20.14
N TYR A 608 -17.17 5.32 -19.73
CA TYR A 608 -16.66 3.96 -19.57
C TYR A 608 -17.00 3.00 -20.70
N THR A 609 -17.88 3.32 -21.65
CA THR A 609 -18.40 2.29 -22.59
C THR A 609 -18.14 2.54 -24.08
N GLY A 610 -17.40 3.60 -24.42
CA GLY A 610 -17.14 4.00 -25.83
C GLY A 610 -18.39 4.45 -26.61
N LEU A 611 -19.60 4.25 -26.05
CA LEU A 611 -20.85 4.80 -26.55
C LEU A 611 -20.93 6.27 -26.17
N LYS A 612 -20.52 7.17 -27.08
CA LYS A 612 -20.99 8.54 -27.01
C LYS A 612 -22.46 8.53 -27.36
N ASN A 613 -23.36 8.69 -26.38
CA ASN A 613 -24.77 8.89 -26.67
C ASN A 613 -24.91 10.12 -27.60
N GLN A 614 -25.20 9.90 -28.88
CA GLN A 614 -25.56 10.96 -29.83
C GLN A 614 -27.04 11.37 -29.74
N ASP A 615 -27.80 10.80 -28.81
CA ASP A 615 -29.21 11.14 -28.66
C ASP A 615 -29.38 12.25 -27.62
N LYS A 616 -29.38 13.50 -28.12
CA LYS A 616 -30.23 14.54 -27.54
C LYS A 616 -31.65 14.02 -27.58
N VAL A 617 -32.18 13.53 -26.45
CA VAL A 617 -33.62 13.39 -26.30
C VAL A 617 -34.19 14.81 -26.36
N ASP A 618 -34.79 15.12 -27.51
CA ASP A 618 -35.45 16.38 -27.79
C ASP A 618 -36.65 16.54 -26.86
N ASN A 619 -36.45 17.27 -25.75
CA ASN A 619 -37.50 17.55 -24.77
C ASN A 619 -38.46 18.67 -25.22
N THR A 620 -38.51 18.98 -26.53
CA THR A 620 -39.42 19.98 -27.09
C THR A 620 -40.72 19.36 -27.64
N LYS A 621 -41.50 18.71 -26.76
CA LYS A 621 -42.95 18.55 -26.94
C LYS A 621 -43.61 18.13 -25.62
N ALA A 622 -43.72 19.10 -24.71
CA ALA A 622 -44.71 19.03 -23.64
C ALA A 622 -46.12 19.11 -24.27
N SER A 623 -46.80 17.97 -24.34
CA SER A 623 -48.27 17.91 -24.52
C SER A 623 -48.94 17.86 -23.14
N PRO A 624 -50.12 18.46 -22.98
CA PRO A 624 -50.65 18.83 -21.67
C PRO A 624 -51.09 17.63 -20.85
N ALA A 625 -50.95 17.80 -19.53
CA ALA A 625 -51.40 16.95 -18.43
C ALA A 625 -52.51 15.95 -18.81
N VAL A 626 -52.11 14.70 -19.03
CA VAL A 626 -52.96 13.54 -18.78
C VAL A 626 -52.50 12.99 -17.44
N THR A 627 -53.43 12.90 -16.50
CA THR A 627 -53.29 12.32 -15.17
C THR A 627 -52.74 10.90 -15.32
N ALA A 628 -51.42 10.77 -15.32
CA ALA A 628 -50.73 9.50 -15.40
C ALA A 628 -50.71 8.91 -13.99
N THR A 629 -51.66 8.01 -13.75
CA THR A 629 -51.52 6.94 -12.76
C THR A 629 -50.10 6.39 -12.80
N ARG A 630 -49.44 6.40 -11.64
CA ARG A 630 -48.15 5.75 -11.31
C ARG A 630 -47.95 4.50 -12.17
N SER A 631 -47.13 4.61 -13.21
CA SER A 631 -46.56 3.46 -13.89
C SER A 631 -45.49 2.90 -12.97
N THR A 632 -45.86 1.89 -12.19
CA THR A 632 -45.02 1.08 -11.29
C THR A 632 -43.71 0.68 -11.99
N THR A 633 -42.59 1.28 -11.56
CA THR A 633 -41.26 0.71 -11.75
C THR A 633 -41.25 -0.68 -11.14
N LEU A 634 -40.99 -1.70 -11.96
CA LEU A 634 -41.44 -3.05 -11.63
C LEU A 634 -40.86 -3.70 -10.37
N PHE A 635 -39.82 -3.15 -9.71
CA PHE A 635 -39.41 -3.52 -8.35
C PHE A 635 -38.61 -2.41 -7.65
N ASP A 636 -38.86 -2.19 -6.35
CA ASP A 636 -38.13 -1.24 -5.50
C ASP A 636 -36.64 -1.60 -5.34
N ILE A 637 -35.80 -0.63 -4.94
CA ILE A 637 -34.38 -0.84 -4.64
C ILE A 637 -34.25 -1.64 -3.33
N VAL A 638 -33.48 -2.73 -3.32
CA VAL A 638 -33.31 -3.54 -2.10
C VAL A 638 -32.25 -2.90 -1.17
N CYS A 639 -32.64 -2.48 0.04
CA CYS A 639 -31.76 -1.87 1.03
C CYS A 639 -31.99 -2.45 2.44
N ASP A 640 -31.05 -3.25 2.95
CA ASP A 640 -31.17 -3.88 4.27
C ASP A 640 -31.28 -2.88 5.44
N GLU A 641 -30.68 -1.69 5.29
CA GLU A 641 -30.72 -0.61 6.29
C GLU A 641 -32.16 -0.20 6.66
N GLU A 642 -33.14 -0.36 5.77
CA GLU A 642 -34.54 -0.05 6.06
C GLU A 642 -35.08 -0.82 7.27
N ALA A 643 -34.56 -2.02 7.55
CA ALA A 643 -34.93 -2.77 8.74
C ALA A 643 -34.51 -2.10 10.05
N ILE A 644 -33.51 -1.20 10.02
CA ILE A 644 -33.07 -0.44 11.20
C ILE A 644 -34.16 0.57 11.62
N ALA A 645 -34.91 1.11 10.67
CA ALA A 645 -35.95 2.11 10.91
C ALA A 645 -37.34 1.49 11.25
N ASN A 646 -37.46 0.16 11.17
CA ASN A 646 -38.70 -0.57 11.45
C ASN A 646 -38.74 -1.01 12.92
N PHE A 647 -39.08 -0.10 13.83
CA PHE A 647 -39.25 -0.36 15.27
C PHE A 647 -40.66 -0.11 15.79
#